data_AF-A0AAD6C1N5-F1
#
_entry.id   AF-A0AAD6C1N5-F1
#
_cell.length_a   1.000
_cell.length_b   1.000
_cell.length_c   1.000
_cell.angle_alpha   90.00
_cell.angle_beta   90.00
_cell.angle_gamma   90.00
#
_symmetry.space_group_name_H-M   'P 1'
#
loop_
_entity.id
_entity.type
_entity.pdbx_description
1 polymer ?
#
loop_
_entity_poly.entity_id
_entity_poly.type
_entity_poly.pdbx_seq_one_letter_code
_entity_poly.pdbx_strand_id
1 'polypeptide(L)'
;MGLATNPREHSTAWDLNEAFEKLVADEGRWWRSRGVDRPHEFMLPPHGSLDALVACHMFNPTFCVADPYATAMYNMSNPSMAQINRAGFNTENSLFFDHFARREDSEHVDKFYPKDLCDIYVRFISALRHAMRAVVEVCWGFRVHQRMQTLCNLQQLTLWGEYRDVTLHLEFSNDQKSLKRFLLFVRHPQSYAYVKSTTERAQEFRSRNGRVQDLKLKVASLLGNIEIEPHFYEYGPGLLTKFKETGDRRARREKMRGEARAQLRAVFPEIPLRTESKLSPLATSAADQEELATIDNFRALWSSNAISNPQTEPDLSVNEVQRLCRLESISQFWDRLLELSASFIPDAMDTTRTLATRIPSMIQDLFSNLDEHDWTDISGWDELPEELVLFLGDQEGLRVDRQPISSRQDLERAFYLLHIRGDPQRFSIVTLAFRVLFAYGQKISRPRRPSVDLLLVMHAPPQNIVPRKCLGCGRRVLDDSFAYYAKGDITYYVTWSLEKTCGLPGCPKMHVQLIPFDPFQKHVQPLRTDLLPLADKETSWQWYFLRLPEEFTDLPRTVETRCSKCRAIEVCTRPRWTFHAEPKFVLQIHKCPKCQAISRFRPTNAMIPMITVPGLSKLWKSFKKRGVDLRDYPRLPQYYFSRDPLFMRIEKLAEAKESLRLAKQEGDQ
;
A
#
# COMPACT_ATOMS: atom_id res chain seq x y z
N MET A 1 38.10 -12.75 -54.29
CA MET A 1 37.79 -14.20 -54.39
C MET A 1 36.28 -14.33 -54.38
N GLY A 2 35.70 -14.79 -55.48
CA GLY A 2 34.26 -14.85 -55.68
C GLY A 2 33.62 -15.90 -54.76
N LEU A 3 32.61 -15.49 -53.99
CA LEU A 3 31.74 -16.39 -53.26
C LEU A 3 30.73 -16.98 -54.24
N ALA A 4 30.82 -18.29 -54.45
CA ALA A 4 29.88 -19.06 -55.24
C ALA A 4 28.48 -18.99 -54.57
N THR A 5 27.55 -18.29 -55.22
CA THR A 5 26.12 -18.37 -54.91
C THR A 5 25.63 -19.74 -55.37
N ASN A 6 25.45 -20.67 -54.44
CA ASN A 6 24.65 -21.87 -54.70
C ASN A 6 23.18 -21.43 -54.76
N PRO A 7 22.49 -21.52 -55.91
CA PRO A 7 21.05 -21.29 -55.94
C PRO A 7 20.41 -22.48 -55.23
N ARG A 8 19.80 -22.24 -54.06
CA ARG A 8 18.86 -23.21 -53.50
C ARG A 8 17.70 -23.30 -54.48
N GLU A 9 17.56 -24.46 -55.12
CA GLU A 9 16.42 -24.81 -55.97
C GLU A 9 15.13 -24.42 -55.25
N HIS A 10 14.27 -23.69 -55.97
CA HIS A 10 12.97 -23.25 -55.49
C HIS A 10 12.09 -24.46 -55.16
N SER A 11 12.19 -24.91 -53.91
CA SER A 11 11.10 -25.61 -53.21
C SER A 11 9.83 -24.80 -53.43
N THR A 12 8.73 -25.46 -53.81
CA THR A 12 7.38 -24.91 -53.95
C THR A 12 7.18 -23.71 -53.03
N ALA A 13 7.09 -22.51 -53.61
CA ALA A 13 7.16 -21.26 -52.88
C ALA A 13 6.10 -21.26 -51.77
N TRP A 14 6.53 -21.32 -50.52
CA TRP A 14 5.64 -21.24 -49.37
C TRP A 14 5.04 -19.83 -49.37
N ASP A 15 3.73 -19.73 -49.62
CA ASP A 15 3.03 -18.45 -49.66
C ASP A 15 2.57 -18.04 -48.26
N LEU A 16 3.00 -16.86 -47.82
CA LEU A 16 2.69 -16.34 -46.49
C LEU A 16 1.19 -16.07 -46.30
N ASN A 17 0.53 -15.55 -47.32
CA ASN A 17 -0.89 -15.18 -47.23
C ASN A 17 -1.75 -16.45 -47.16
N GLU A 18 -1.50 -17.44 -48.00
CA GLU A 18 -2.20 -18.73 -47.95
C GLU A 18 -1.98 -19.45 -46.62
N ALA A 19 -0.74 -19.44 -46.11
CA ALA A 19 -0.43 -20.03 -44.81
C ALA A 19 -1.12 -19.30 -43.66
N PHE A 20 -1.24 -17.98 -43.74
CA PHE A 20 -1.93 -17.17 -42.74
C PHE A 20 -3.45 -17.36 -42.78
N GLU A 21 -4.07 -17.39 -43.96
CA GLU A 21 -5.49 -17.71 -44.11
C GLU A 21 -5.81 -19.12 -43.57
N LYS A 22 -4.89 -20.07 -43.76
CA LYS A 22 -5.01 -21.39 -43.14
C LYS A 22 -4.95 -21.33 -41.61
N LEU A 23 -4.05 -20.52 -41.04
CA LEU A 23 -4.00 -20.28 -39.60
C LEU A 23 -5.34 -19.73 -39.09
N VAL A 24 -5.89 -18.70 -39.75
CA VAL A 24 -7.18 -18.10 -39.40
C VAL A 24 -8.30 -19.13 -39.46
N ALA A 25 -8.34 -19.95 -40.51
CA ALA A 25 -9.35 -21.01 -40.65
C ALA A 25 -9.23 -22.10 -39.59
N ASP A 26 -8.01 -22.57 -39.29
CA ASP A 26 -7.74 -23.60 -38.28
C ASP A 26 -8.11 -23.11 -36.88
N GLU A 27 -7.71 -21.89 -36.54
CA GLU A 27 -7.99 -21.28 -35.25
C GLU A 27 -9.48 -20.96 -35.07
N GLY A 28 -10.12 -20.39 -36.09
CA GLY A 28 -11.56 -20.14 -36.10
C GLY A 28 -12.37 -21.43 -35.96
N ARG A 29 -11.96 -22.54 -36.61
CA ARG A 29 -12.57 -23.86 -36.40
C ARG A 29 -12.41 -24.33 -34.96
N TRP A 30 -11.24 -24.14 -34.36
CA TRP A 30 -10.98 -24.52 -32.97
C TRP A 30 -11.93 -23.80 -32.01
N TRP A 31 -12.13 -22.48 -32.17
CA TRP A 31 -13.07 -21.71 -31.34
C TRP A 31 -14.53 -22.10 -31.58
N ARG A 32 -14.95 -22.22 -32.84
CA ARG A 32 -16.33 -22.60 -33.18
C ARG A 32 -16.72 -23.97 -32.65
N SER A 33 -15.77 -24.92 -32.61
CA SER A 33 -15.99 -26.24 -31.99
C SER A 33 -16.31 -26.17 -30.49
N ARG A 34 -16.06 -25.02 -29.84
CA ARG A 34 -16.33 -24.74 -28.43
C ARG A 34 -17.43 -23.69 -28.24
N GLY A 35 -18.25 -23.46 -29.27
CA GLY A 35 -19.41 -22.57 -29.20
C GLY A 35 -19.09 -21.08 -29.18
N VAL A 36 -17.87 -20.69 -29.55
CA VAL A 36 -17.45 -19.29 -29.62
C VAL A 36 -16.97 -18.96 -31.02
N ASP A 37 -17.48 -17.88 -31.59
CA ASP A 37 -16.96 -17.32 -32.85
C ASP A 37 -16.14 -16.08 -32.52
N ARG A 38 -14.85 -16.10 -32.91
CA ARG A 38 -13.93 -15.01 -32.61
C ARG A 38 -13.70 -14.14 -33.85
N PRO A 39 -13.68 -12.80 -33.72
CA PRO A 39 -13.42 -11.89 -34.82
C PRO A 39 -12.12 -12.22 -35.55
N HIS A 40 -12.21 -12.29 -36.87
CA HIS A 40 -11.05 -12.51 -37.75
C HIS A 40 -10.18 -11.25 -37.82
N GLU A 41 -10.74 -10.07 -37.61
CA GLU A 41 -10.07 -8.76 -37.62
C GLU A 41 -9.01 -8.62 -36.52
N PHE A 42 -9.08 -9.46 -35.51
CA PHE A 42 -8.08 -9.53 -34.45
C PHE A 42 -6.88 -10.41 -34.82
N MET A 43 -6.94 -11.18 -35.91
CA MET A 43 -5.79 -11.91 -36.45
C MET A 43 -4.96 -10.97 -37.30
N LEU A 44 -3.67 -10.83 -37.00
CA LEU A 44 -2.76 -9.94 -37.72
C LEU A 44 -1.66 -10.77 -38.40
N PRO A 45 -1.49 -10.65 -39.72
CA PRO A 45 -0.44 -11.37 -40.44
C PRO A 45 0.96 -10.83 -40.06
N PRO A 46 2.00 -11.67 -40.21
CA PRO A 46 3.38 -11.19 -40.26
C PRO A 46 3.55 -10.07 -41.30
N HIS A 47 4.47 -9.15 -41.06
CA HIS A 47 4.65 -7.97 -41.88
C HIS A 47 6.12 -7.79 -42.28
N GLY A 48 6.39 -7.47 -43.54
CA GLY A 48 7.74 -7.34 -44.09
C GLY A 48 8.10 -8.47 -45.05
N SER A 49 9.30 -8.43 -45.62
CA SER A 49 9.72 -9.41 -46.63
C SER A 49 10.21 -10.72 -46.00
N LEU A 50 9.79 -11.86 -46.55
CA LEU A 50 10.39 -13.17 -46.21
C LEU A 50 11.88 -13.25 -46.59
N ASP A 51 12.33 -12.41 -47.52
CA ASP A 51 13.73 -12.32 -47.92
C ASP A 51 14.59 -11.46 -46.98
N ALA A 52 13.99 -10.78 -46.01
CA ALA A 52 14.73 -9.99 -45.02
C ALA A 52 15.72 -10.88 -44.26
N LEU A 53 16.94 -10.37 -44.06
CA LEU A 53 18.00 -11.08 -43.34
C LEU A 53 17.84 -11.01 -41.81
N VAL A 54 16.99 -10.11 -41.33
CA VAL A 54 16.64 -9.95 -39.92
C VAL A 54 15.15 -10.20 -39.74
N ALA A 55 14.79 -10.91 -38.67
CA ALA A 55 13.41 -11.00 -38.23
C ALA A 55 13.26 -10.50 -36.78
N CYS A 56 12.19 -9.76 -36.51
CA CYS A 56 11.77 -9.29 -35.21
C CYS A 56 10.58 -10.14 -34.74
N HIS A 57 10.81 -10.92 -33.68
CA HIS A 57 9.83 -11.86 -33.12
C HIS A 57 9.27 -11.31 -31.81
N MET A 58 7.97 -11.04 -31.79
CA MET A 58 7.19 -10.59 -30.62
C MET A 58 6.31 -11.71 -30.04
N PHE A 59 5.69 -11.45 -28.89
CA PHE A 59 4.85 -12.45 -28.23
C PHE A 59 3.45 -12.55 -28.87
N ASN A 60 2.68 -11.48 -28.85
CA ASN A 60 1.40 -11.36 -29.55
C ASN A 60 1.07 -9.88 -29.73
N PRO A 61 0.22 -9.53 -30.71
CA PRO A 61 -0.22 -8.16 -30.84
C PRO A 61 -1.20 -7.83 -29.71
N THR A 62 -1.15 -6.62 -29.18
CA THR A 62 -2.04 -6.19 -28.10
C THR A 62 -3.09 -5.22 -28.63
N PHE A 63 -4.07 -4.87 -27.76
CA PHE A 63 -5.04 -3.82 -28.05
C PHE A 63 -4.47 -2.40 -27.89
N CYS A 64 -3.19 -2.25 -27.52
CA CYS A 64 -2.52 -0.96 -27.30
C CYS A 64 -2.08 -0.33 -28.64
N VAL A 65 -3.06 0.10 -29.44
CA VAL A 65 -2.93 0.81 -30.72
C VAL A 65 -4.02 1.88 -30.81
N ALA A 66 -3.79 2.94 -31.60
CA ALA A 66 -4.75 4.03 -31.73
C ALA A 66 -6.08 3.60 -32.37
N ASP A 67 -6.01 2.64 -33.30
CA ASP A 67 -7.16 1.94 -33.86
C ASP A 67 -6.99 0.43 -33.69
N PRO A 68 -7.77 -0.20 -32.79
CA PRO A 68 -7.67 -1.64 -32.55
C PRO A 68 -8.29 -2.50 -33.66
N TYR A 69 -9.03 -1.92 -34.61
CA TYR A 69 -9.46 -2.62 -35.83
C TYR A 69 -8.40 -2.63 -36.93
N ALA A 70 -7.28 -1.93 -36.74
CA ALA A 70 -6.19 -1.95 -37.71
C ALA A 70 -5.68 -3.38 -37.90
N THR A 71 -5.67 -3.85 -39.15
CA THR A 71 -5.27 -5.21 -39.53
C THR A 71 -3.77 -5.37 -39.71
N ALA A 72 -3.00 -4.27 -39.59
CA ALA A 72 -1.54 -4.31 -39.64
C ALA A 72 -0.94 -4.59 -38.24
N MET A 73 -0.08 -5.60 -38.17
CA MET A 73 0.81 -5.85 -37.03
C MET A 73 1.80 -4.70 -36.84
N TYR A 74 2.45 -4.27 -37.93
CA TYR A 74 3.37 -3.15 -37.93
C TYR A 74 2.61 -1.82 -37.85
N ASN A 75 2.26 -1.43 -36.62
CA ASN A 75 1.46 -0.25 -36.35
C ASN A 75 2.23 0.74 -35.49
N MET A 76 2.64 1.87 -36.07
CA MET A 76 3.42 2.92 -35.41
C MET A 76 2.68 3.67 -34.30
N SER A 77 1.36 3.46 -34.16
CA SER A 77 0.65 3.94 -32.97
C SER A 77 0.90 3.07 -31.73
N ASN A 78 1.36 1.83 -31.91
CA ASN A 78 1.83 1.01 -30.79
C ASN A 78 3.20 1.53 -30.32
N PRO A 79 3.38 1.85 -29.03
CA PRO A 79 4.64 2.41 -28.52
C PRO A 79 5.85 1.50 -28.73
N SER A 80 5.69 0.18 -28.56
CA SER A 80 6.77 -0.78 -28.75
C SER A 80 7.21 -0.86 -30.21
N MET A 81 6.26 -0.94 -31.15
CA MET A 81 6.57 -0.94 -32.58
C MET A 81 7.23 0.37 -33.03
N ALA A 82 6.73 1.51 -32.53
CA ALA A 82 7.35 2.81 -32.80
C ALA A 82 8.79 2.88 -32.31
N GLN A 83 9.09 2.28 -31.16
CA GLN A 83 10.42 2.24 -30.59
C GLN A 83 11.35 1.30 -31.37
N ILE A 84 10.86 0.12 -31.79
CA ILE A 84 11.63 -0.81 -32.64
C ILE A 84 11.97 -0.16 -33.99
N ASN A 85 11.00 0.53 -34.61
CA ASN A 85 11.22 1.32 -35.82
C ASN A 85 12.32 2.37 -35.65
N ARG A 86 12.26 3.17 -34.58
CA ARG A 86 13.25 4.21 -34.31
C ARG A 86 14.64 3.66 -33.98
N ALA A 87 14.71 2.45 -33.44
CA ALA A 87 15.98 1.75 -33.27
C ALA A 87 16.59 1.27 -34.60
N GLY A 88 15.87 1.40 -35.73
CA GLY A 88 16.34 1.07 -37.08
C GLY A 88 15.75 -0.21 -37.68
N PHE A 89 14.85 -0.90 -36.98
CA PHE A 89 14.20 -2.11 -37.49
C PHE A 89 12.84 -1.76 -38.09
N ASN A 90 12.71 -1.85 -39.41
CA ASN A 90 11.49 -1.48 -40.12
C ASN A 90 11.14 -2.50 -41.22
N THR A 91 9.97 -2.33 -41.85
CA THR A 91 9.45 -3.32 -42.81
C THR A 91 10.24 -3.42 -44.10
N GLU A 92 11.15 -2.49 -44.37
CA GLU A 92 12.04 -2.52 -45.54
C GLU A 92 13.24 -3.45 -45.29
N ASN A 93 13.69 -3.57 -44.04
CA ASN A 93 14.91 -4.30 -43.69
C ASN A 93 14.69 -5.50 -42.75
N SER A 94 13.50 -5.66 -42.19
CA SER A 94 13.18 -6.68 -41.19
C SER A 94 11.80 -7.31 -41.43
N LEU A 95 11.69 -8.60 -41.14
CA LEU A 95 10.42 -9.33 -41.04
C LEU A 95 9.87 -9.26 -39.62
N PHE A 96 8.64 -8.80 -39.43
CA PHE A 96 7.96 -8.76 -38.14
C PHE A 96 6.95 -9.90 -38.03
N PHE A 97 6.99 -10.63 -36.93
CA PHE A 97 6.00 -11.67 -36.64
C PHE A 97 5.88 -11.93 -35.14
N ASP A 98 4.78 -12.58 -34.76
CA ASP A 98 4.42 -12.79 -33.36
C ASP A 98 4.07 -14.26 -33.14
N HIS A 99 4.29 -14.79 -31.93
CA HIS A 99 4.01 -16.19 -31.62
C HIS A 99 2.54 -16.59 -31.86
N PHE A 100 1.60 -15.66 -31.60
CA PHE A 100 0.16 -15.96 -31.65
C PHE A 100 -0.62 -15.20 -32.71
N ALA A 101 -0.03 -14.24 -33.43
CA ALA A 101 -0.68 -13.51 -34.52
C ALA A 101 -2.13 -13.00 -34.23
N ARG A 102 -2.52 -12.85 -32.96
CA ARG A 102 -3.87 -12.50 -32.52
C ARG A 102 -3.83 -11.42 -31.45
N ARG A 103 -4.64 -10.38 -31.64
CA ARG A 103 -4.86 -9.32 -30.66
C ARG A 103 -5.50 -9.91 -29.40
N GLU A 104 -4.75 -9.90 -28.31
CA GLU A 104 -5.18 -10.40 -27.02
C GLU A 104 -4.34 -9.77 -25.89
N ASP A 105 -4.84 -9.78 -24.66
CA ASP A 105 -3.99 -9.49 -23.50
C ASP A 105 -2.97 -10.63 -23.33
N SER A 106 -1.66 -10.35 -23.37
CA SER A 106 -0.58 -11.36 -23.36
C SER A 106 -0.75 -12.40 -22.24
N GLU A 107 -1.14 -11.96 -21.05
CA GLU A 107 -1.37 -12.84 -19.89
C GLU A 107 -2.52 -13.82 -20.09
N HIS A 108 -3.55 -13.44 -20.85
CA HIS A 108 -4.62 -14.38 -21.16
C HIS A 108 -4.12 -15.48 -22.08
N VAL A 109 -3.27 -15.14 -23.05
CA VAL A 109 -2.70 -16.15 -23.94
C VAL A 109 -1.91 -17.18 -23.13
N ASP A 110 -1.02 -16.75 -22.25
CA ASP A 110 -0.21 -17.67 -21.42
C ASP A 110 -1.05 -18.55 -20.47
N LYS A 111 -2.17 -18.03 -19.97
CA LYS A 111 -2.98 -18.72 -18.96
C LYS A 111 -4.07 -19.60 -19.54
N PHE A 112 -4.72 -19.15 -20.60
CA PHE A 112 -5.95 -19.78 -21.10
C PHE A 112 -5.70 -20.63 -22.33
N TYR A 113 -4.66 -20.39 -23.13
CA TYR A 113 -4.52 -21.13 -24.37
C TYR A 113 -4.03 -22.55 -24.08
N PRO A 114 -4.87 -23.58 -24.28
CA PRO A 114 -4.46 -24.94 -24.08
C PRO A 114 -3.45 -25.34 -25.15
N LYS A 115 -2.78 -26.47 -24.92
CA LYS A 115 -1.74 -26.99 -25.82
C LYS A 115 -2.25 -27.18 -27.25
N ASP A 116 -3.44 -27.75 -27.43
CA ASP A 116 -4.01 -28.02 -28.76
C ASP A 116 -4.29 -26.73 -29.56
N LEU A 117 -4.72 -25.64 -28.90
CA LEU A 117 -4.81 -24.32 -29.50
C LEU A 117 -3.42 -23.75 -29.81
N CYS A 118 -2.49 -23.81 -28.85
CA CYS A 118 -1.11 -23.36 -29.05
C CYS A 118 -0.44 -24.07 -30.23
N ASP A 119 -0.70 -25.35 -30.43
CA ASP A 119 -0.11 -26.17 -31.49
C ASP A 119 -0.51 -25.66 -32.88
N ILE A 120 -1.70 -25.04 -33.04
CA ILE A 120 -2.11 -24.39 -34.29
C ILE A 120 -1.13 -23.27 -34.64
N TYR A 121 -0.88 -22.37 -33.69
CA TYR A 121 0.05 -21.25 -33.85
C TYR A 121 1.50 -21.73 -34.03
N VAL A 122 1.94 -22.70 -33.23
CA VAL A 122 3.30 -23.27 -33.33
C VAL A 122 3.55 -23.86 -34.71
N ARG A 123 2.58 -24.55 -35.32
CA ARG A 123 2.72 -25.06 -36.70
C ARG A 123 2.90 -23.94 -37.70
N PHE A 124 2.12 -22.87 -37.61
CA PHE A 124 2.26 -21.70 -38.48
C PHE A 124 3.62 -21.04 -38.31
N ILE A 125 4.04 -20.75 -37.07
CA ILE A 125 5.33 -20.11 -36.78
C ILE A 125 6.50 -20.99 -37.20
N SER A 126 6.42 -22.31 -37.01
CA SER A 126 7.45 -23.23 -37.49
C SER A 126 7.56 -23.21 -39.02
N ALA A 127 6.44 -23.13 -39.74
CA ALA A 127 6.44 -23.04 -41.19
C ALA A 127 7.00 -21.69 -41.68
N LEU A 128 6.58 -20.59 -41.05
CA LEU A 128 7.11 -19.24 -41.31
C LEU A 128 8.62 -19.18 -41.11
N ARG A 129 9.12 -19.67 -39.97
CA ARG A 129 10.55 -19.66 -39.65
C ARG A 129 11.37 -20.56 -40.57
N HIS A 130 10.77 -21.60 -41.15
CA HIS A 130 11.41 -22.44 -42.16
C HIS A 130 11.48 -21.74 -43.52
N ALA A 131 10.44 -20.98 -43.88
CA ALA A 131 10.36 -20.28 -45.15
C ALA A 131 11.15 -18.95 -45.18
N MET A 132 11.27 -18.26 -44.04
CA MET A 132 11.97 -16.97 -43.99
C MET A 132 13.48 -17.13 -44.19
N ARG A 133 14.07 -16.21 -44.95
CA ARG A 133 15.51 -16.15 -45.24
C ARG A 133 16.35 -15.60 -44.09
N ALA A 134 15.71 -14.98 -43.09
CA ALA A 134 16.37 -14.30 -41.98
C ALA A 134 17.50 -15.14 -41.39
N VAL A 135 18.71 -14.60 -41.31
CA VAL A 135 19.86 -15.25 -40.66
C VAL A 135 19.93 -14.90 -39.17
N VAL A 136 19.31 -13.78 -38.78
CA VAL A 136 19.14 -13.34 -37.39
C VAL A 136 17.67 -13.25 -37.04
N GLU A 137 17.30 -13.73 -35.86
CA GLU A 137 16.00 -13.49 -35.23
C GLU A 137 16.19 -12.80 -33.87
N VAL A 138 15.70 -11.56 -33.79
CA VAL A 138 15.68 -10.75 -32.58
C VAL A 138 14.37 -11.02 -31.85
N CYS A 139 14.46 -11.71 -30.72
CA CYS A 139 13.33 -12.10 -29.89
C CYS A 139 13.13 -11.07 -28.78
N TRP A 140 12.01 -10.34 -28.84
CA TRP A 140 11.73 -9.21 -27.95
C TRP A 140 10.86 -9.62 -26.76
N GLY A 141 11.45 -9.56 -25.56
CA GLY A 141 10.74 -9.81 -24.30
C GLY A 141 10.88 -11.22 -23.74
N PHE A 142 10.62 -11.35 -22.44
CA PHE A 142 10.88 -12.59 -21.70
C PHE A 142 9.98 -13.76 -22.13
N ARG A 143 8.72 -13.50 -22.46
CA ARG A 143 7.77 -14.56 -22.87
C ARG A 143 8.19 -15.24 -24.17
N VAL A 144 8.67 -14.46 -25.14
CA VAL A 144 9.24 -15.00 -26.39
C VAL A 144 10.47 -15.84 -26.07
N HIS A 145 11.35 -15.35 -25.19
CA HIS A 145 12.53 -16.08 -24.76
C HIS A 145 12.19 -17.46 -24.18
N GLN A 146 11.27 -17.55 -23.21
CA GLN A 146 10.87 -18.82 -22.61
C GLN A 146 10.29 -19.81 -23.63
N ARG A 147 9.44 -19.33 -24.54
CA ARG A 147 8.84 -20.18 -25.57
C ARG A 147 9.89 -20.68 -26.56
N MET A 148 10.78 -19.82 -27.01
CA MET A 148 11.83 -20.18 -27.96
C MET A 148 12.83 -21.18 -27.38
N GLN A 149 13.16 -21.08 -26.09
CA GLN A 149 13.93 -22.11 -25.39
C GLN A 149 13.25 -23.49 -25.38
N THR A 150 11.91 -23.52 -25.42
CA THR A 150 11.13 -24.76 -25.44
C THR A 150 10.98 -25.32 -26.86
N LEU A 151 10.89 -24.44 -27.85
CA LEU A 151 10.57 -24.79 -29.24
C LEU A 151 11.81 -25.08 -30.10
N CYS A 152 12.96 -24.53 -29.74
CA CYS A 152 14.19 -24.65 -30.50
C CYS A 152 15.27 -25.37 -29.73
N ASN A 153 16.08 -26.15 -30.44
CA ASN A 153 17.35 -26.62 -29.91
C ASN A 153 18.40 -25.51 -30.07
N LEU A 154 18.64 -24.78 -28.98
CA LEU A 154 19.52 -23.61 -28.96
C LEU A 154 20.81 -23.93 -28.21
N GLN A 155 21.95 -23.67 -28.85
CA GLN A 155 23.25 -23.69 -28.18
C GLN A 155 23.73 -22.26 -27.91
N GLN A 156 24.24 -22.01 -26.72
CA GLN A 156 24.76 -20.70 -26.35
C GLN A 156 26.19 -20.51 -26.84
N LEU A 157 26.46 -19.33 -27.39
CA LEU A 157 27.78 -18.84 -27.74
C LEU A 157 27.99 -17.46 -27.09
N THR A 158 28.80 -17.42 -26.04
CA THR A 158 29.26 -16.16 -25.45
C THR A 158 30.28 -15.52 -26.40
N LEU A 159 30.05 -14.25 -26.75
CA LEU A 159 30.96 -13.52 -27.62
C LEU A 159 32.17 -13.00 -26.83
N TRP A 160 33.11 -12.34 -27.51
CA TRP A 160 34.36 -11.86 -26.94
C TRP A 160 34.60 -10.38 -27.27
N GLY A 161 35.67 -9.80 -26.71
CA GLY A 161 36.05 -8.41 -26.97
C GLY A 161 34.99 -7.41 -26.48
N GLU A 162 34.60 -6.47 -27.34
CA GLU A 162 33.55 -5.48 -27.03
C GLU A 162 32.16 -6.11 -26.79
N TYR A 163 31.96 -7.36 -27.25
CA TYR A 163 30.69 -8.09 -27.17
C TYR A 163 30.67 -9.15 -26.05
N ARG A 164 31.63 -9.17 -25.12
CA ARG A 164 31.73 -10.20 -24.07
C ARG A 164 30.45 -10.40 -23.23
N ASP A 165 29.63 -9.36 -23.13
CA ASP A 165 28.38 -9.36 -22.37
C ASP A 165 27.16 -9.77 -23.22
N VAL A 166 27.39 -10.19 -24.48
CA VAL A 166 26.37 -10.67 -25.42
C VAL A 166 26.46 -12.19 -25.55
N THR A 167 25.31 -12.85 -25.34
CA THR A 167 25.13 -14.28 -25.61
C THR A 167 24.31 -14.45 -26.89
N LEU A 168 24.93 -15.06 -27.90
CA LEU A 168 24.29 -15.44 -29.14
C LEU A 168 23.75 -16.87 -29.01
N HIS A 169 22.50 -17.10 -29.43
CA HIS A 169 21.91 -18.44 -29.42
C HIS A 169 21.92 -19.01 -30.83
N LEU A 170 22.49 -20.19 -30.98
CA LEU A 170 22.68 -20.87 -32.26
C LEU A 170 21.58 -21.91 -32.43
N GLU A 171 20.73 -21.73 -33.44
CA GLU A 171 19.75 -22.73 -33.84
C GLU A 171 20.36 -23.62 -34.92
N PHE A 172 20.52 -24.90 -34.61
CA PHE A 172 21.04 -25.90 -35.56
C PHE A 172 19.92 -26.63 -36.30
N SER A 173 20.27 -27.19 -37.46
CA SER A 173 19.43 -28.15 -38.14
C SER A 173 19.21 -29.42 -37.32
N ASN A 174 18.18 -30.19 -37.67
CA ASN A 174 17.81 -31.39 -36.90
C ASN A 174 18.94 -32.43 -36.88
N ASP A 175 19.78 -32.44 -37.92
CA ASP A 175 20.98 -33.28 -38.01
C ASP A 175 22.20 -32.70 -37.25
N GLN A 176 22.07 -31.51 -36.65
CA GLN A 176 23.12 -30.77 -35.94
C GLN A 176 24.36 -30.43 -36.78
N LYS A 177 24.28 -30.53 -38.12
CA LYS A 177 25.42 -30.31 -39.01
C LYS A 177 25.50 -28.91 -39.60
N SER A 178 24.39 -28.20 -39.65
CA SER A 178 24.32 -26.85 -40.22
C SER A 178 23.67 -25.88 -39.26
N LEU A 179 24.23 -24.69 -39.16
CA LEU A 179 23.61 -23.59 -38.44
C LEU A 179 22.47 -23.04 -39.30
N LYS A 180 21.26 -22.98 -38.74
CA LYS A 180 20.10 -22.40 -39.41
C LYS A 180 20.02 -20.90 -39.17
N ARG A 181 20.17 -20.46 -37.92
CA ARG A 181 19.87 -19.09 -37.51
C ARG A 181 20.59 -18.69 -36.24
N PHE A 182 20.85 -17.40 -36.12
CA PHE A 182 21.30 -16.74 -34.90
C PHE A 182 20.11 -16.10 -34.19
N LEU A 183 19.96 -16.37 -32.90
CA LEU A 183 18.90 -15.80 -32.07
C LEU A 183 19.51 -14.87 -31.02
N LEU A 184 18.90 -13.70 -30.89
CA LEU A 184 19.24 -12.70 -29.88
C LEU A 184 18.02 -12.39 -29.04
N PHE A 185 18.11 -12.72 -27.74
CA PHE A 185 17.08 -12.36 -26.77
C PHE A 185 17.36 -10.98 -26.21
N VAL A 186 16.44 -10.05 -26.49
CA VAL A 186 16.50 -8.65 -26.08
C VAL A 186 15.31 -8.33 -25.17
N ARG A 187 15.46 -7.32 -24.31
CA ARG A 187 14.36 -6.86 -23.45
C ARG A 187 13.24 -6.30 -24.33
N HIS A 188 11.99 -6.45 -23.88
CA HIS A 188 10.85 -5.86 -24.56
C HIS A 188 11.02 -4.32 -24.60
N PRO A 189 10.70 -3.62 -25.71
CA PRO A 189 10.98 -2.19 -25.87
C PRO A 189 10.42 -1.33 -24.73
N GLN A 190 9.23 -1.71 -24.24
CA GLN A 190 8.55 -1.05 -23.13
C GLN A 190 9.33 -1.01 -21.81
N SER A 191 10.29 -1.92 -21.62
CA SER A 191 11.21 -1.89 -20.48
C SER A 191 12.00 -0.57 -20.38
N TYR A 192 12.10 0.17 -21.50
CA TYR A 192 12.83 1.43 -21.60
C TYR A 192 11.92 2.66 -21.74
N ALA A 193 10.59 2.49 -21.79
CA ALA A 193 9.64 3.56 -22.07
C ALA A 193 9.56 4.66 -20.97
N TYR A 194 10.06 4.37 -19.76
CA TYR A 194 9.97 5.27 -18.59
C TYR A 194 11.31 5.63 -17.97
N VAL A 195 12.41 5.24 -18.61
CA VAL A 195 13.75 5.72 -18.22
C VAL A 195 13.96 7.11 -18.84
N LYS A 196 13.05 8.05 -18.54
CA LYS A 196 13.12 9.46 -18.94
C LYS A 196 13.94 10.29 -17.98
N SER A 197 14.22 9.74 -16.80
CA SER A 197 14.86 10.51 -15.76
C SER A 197 16.34 10.73 -16.13
N THR A 198 16.79 11.97 -15.94
CA THR A 198 18.22 12.31 -15.97
C THR A 198 18.88 11.99 -14.64
N THR A 199 18.18 11.36 -13.69
CA THR A 199 18.78 11.01 -12.41
C THR A 199 19.88 9.95 -12.57
N GLU A 200 20.78 9.88 -11.59
CA GLU A 200 21.93 8.99 -11.59
C GLU A 200 21.50 7.54 -11.75
N ARG A 201 20.47 7.07 -11.04
CA ARG A 201 19.99 5.68 -11.15
C ARG A 201 19.37 5.35 -12.51
N ALA A 202 18.66 6.30 -13.12
CA ALA A 202 18.10 6.11 -14.46
C ALA A 202 19.21 6.11 -15.52
N GLN A 203 20.23 6.96 -15.36
CA GLN A 203 21.44 6.93 -16.17
C GLN A 203 22.22 5.61 -16.00
N GLU A 204 22.38 5.12 -14.76
CA GLU A 204 22.99 3.82 -14.46
C GLU A 204 22.21 2.67 -15.08
N PHE A 205 20.87 2.68 -14.99
CA PHE A 205 20.03 1.68 -15.64
C PHE A 205 20.22 1.69 -17.15
N ARG A 206 20.22 2.87 -17.80
CA ARG A 206 20.48 2.97 -19.25
C ARG A 206 21.90 2.53 -19.61
N SER A 207 22.90 2.95 -18.84
CA SER A 207 24.29 2.56 -19.06
C SER A 207 24.51 1.05 -18.87
N ARG A 208 23.77 0.41 -17.96
CA ARG A 208 23.87 -1.04 -17.71
C ARG A 208 23.03 -1.84 -18.71
N ASN A 209 21.73 -1.56 -18.79
CA ASN A 209 20.77 -2.36 -19.55
C ASN A 209 20.57 -1.85 -20.97
N GLY A 210 20.63 -0.54 -21.19
CA GLY A 210 20.55 0.06 -22.54
C GLY A 210 21.78 -0.27 -23.36
N ARG A 211 22.98 -0.14 -22.78
CA ARG A 211 24.24 -0.56 -23.44
C ARG A 211 24.24 -2.02 -23.88
N VAL A 212 23.85 -2.95 -23.00
CA VAL A 212 23.81 -4.37 -23.34
C VAL A 212 22.76 -4.65 -24.41
N GLN A 213 21.62 -3.97 -24.37
CA GLN A 213 20.59 -4.04 -25.41
C GLN A 213 21.14 -3.53 -26.75
N ASP A 214 21.75 -2.36 -26.79
CA ASP A 214 22.32 -1.77 -28.00
C ASP A 214 23.45 -2.65 -28.57
N LEU A 215 24.28 -3.26 -27.72
CA LEU A 215 25.30 -4.23 -28.16
C LEU A 215 24.65 -5.44 -28.84
N LYS A 216 23.58 -6.00 -28.26
CA LYS A 216 22.84 -7.11 -28.89
C LYS A 216 22.26 -6.69 -30.24
N LEU A 217 21.65 -5.50 -30.32
CA LEU A 217 21.10 -5.00 -31.57
C LEU A 217 22.20 -4.71 -32.61
N LYS A 218 23.37 -4.22 -32.18
CA LYS A 218 24.56 -4.08 -33.04
C LYS A 218 25.05 -5.44 -33.57
N VAL A 219 25.01 -6.51 -32.78
CA VAL A 219 25.30 -7.86 -33.29
C VAL A 219 24.26 -8.27 -34.34
N ALA A 220 22.97 -8.02 -34.08
CA ALA A 220 21.91 -8.31 -35.04
C ALA A 220 22.09 -7.54 -36.35
N SER A 221 22.45 -6.26 -36.27
CA SER A 221 22.64 -5.39 -37.43
C SER A 221 23.83 -5.82 -38.28
N LEU A 222 24.95 -6.21 -37.64
CA LEU A 222 26.14 -6.72 -38.34
C LEU A 222 25.88 -8.06 -39.03
N LEU A 223 25.22 -9.00 -38.35
CA LEU A 223 24.90 -10.31 -38.92
C LEU A 223 23.81 -10.22 -40.00
N GLY A 224 22.87 -9.29 -39.84
CA GLY A 224 21.77 -9.04 -40.78
C GLY A 224 22.10 -8.06 -41.90
N ASN A 225 23.25 -7.41 -41.85
CA ASN A 225 23.66 -6.33 -42.75
C ASN A 225 22.60 -5.22 -42.88
N ILE A 226 22.10 -4.72 -41.75
CA ILE A 226 21.15 -3.60 -41.69
C ILE A 226 21.77 -2.43 -40.92
N GLU A 227 21.27 -1.23 -41.18
CA GLU A 227 21.62 -0.04 -40.40
C GLU A 227 20.67 0.11 -39.21
N ILE A 228 21.23 0.45 -38.05
CA ILE A 228 20.48 0.73 -36.82
C ILE A 228 20.99 2.01 -36.19
N GLU A 229 20.15 2.64 -35.36
CA GLU A 229 20.55 3.81 -34.60
C GLU A 229 21.54 3.40 -33.49
N PRO A 230 22.77 3.94 -33.48
CA PRO A 230 23.77 3.58 -32.47
C PRO A 230 23.37 4.13 -31.09
N HIS A 231 23.59 3.32 -30.05
CA HIS A 231 23.31 3.70 -28.65
C HIS A 231 21.87 4.16 -28.39
N PHE A 232 20.89 3.65 -29.14
CA PHE A 232 19.50 4.08 -29.05
C PHE A 232 18.90 3.87 -27.65
N TYR A 233 19.14 2.72 -27.02
CA TYR A 233 18.62 2.43 -25.68
C TYR A 233 19.48 3.01 -24.55
N GLU A 234 20.75 3.27 -24.79
CA GLU A 234 21.68 3.89 -23.85
C GLU A 234 21.51 5.41 -23.76
N TYR A 235 21.42 6.10 -24.91
CA TYR A 235 21.44 7.57 -25.01
C TYR A 235 20.34 8.17 -25.90
N GLY A 236 19.53 7.35 -26.58
CA GLY A 236 18.60 7.83 -27.59
C GLY A 236 17.49 8.75 -27.02
N PRO A 237 17.27 9.94 -27.62
CA PRO A 237 16.15 10.83 -27.23
C PRO A 237 14.78 10.26 -27.63
N GLY A 238 14.77 9.22 -28.49
CA GLY A 238 13.58 8.62 -29.11
C GLY A 238 12.87 7.54 -28.30
N LEU A 239 13.31 7.23 -27.07
CA LEU A 239 12.65 6.26 -26.17
C LEU A 239 11.22 6.71 -25.75
N LEU A 240 10.87 7.95 -26.06
CA LEU A 240 9.56 8.55 -25.81
C LEU A 240 8.61 8.34 -26.97
N THR A 241 7.70 7.37 -26.85
CA THR A 241 6.45 7.40 -27.61
C THR A 241 5.31 7.57 -26.63
N LYS A 242 4.87 8.81 -26.40
CA LYS A 242 3.65 9.07 -25.64
C LYS A 242 2.50 8.46 -26.43
N PHE A 243 1.93 7.38 -25.91
CA PHE A 243 0.66 6.91 -26.41
C PHE A 243 -0.41 7.89 -25.93
N LYS A 244 -0.78 8.84 -26.80
CA LYS A 244 -1.86 9.79 -26.53
C LYS A 244 -3.17 9.16 -26.97
N GLU A 245 -4.03 8.83 -26.01
CA GLU A 245 -5.37 8.32 -26.29
C GLU A 245 -6.43 9.34 -25.95
N THR A 246 -7.35 9.56 -26.88
CA THR A 246 -8.60 10.25 -26.56
C THR A 246 -9.51 9.31 -25.75
N GLY A 247 -10.39 9.88 -24.91
CA GLY A 247 -11.34 9.09 -24.10
C GLY A 247 -12.16 8.10 -24.94
N ASP A 248 -12.58 8.51 -26.14
CA ASP A 248 -13.32 7.64 -27.08
C ASP A 248 -12.51 6.43 -27.55
N ARG A 249 -11.20 6.60 -27.81
CA ARG A 249 -10.32 5.51 -28.23
C ARG A 249 -10.12 4.50 -27.11
N ARG A 250 -9.93 5.00 -25.88
CA ARG A 250 -9.85 4.16 -24.68
C ARG A 250 -11.12 3.34 -24.46
N ALA A 251 -12.30 3.96 -24.58
CA ALA A 251 -13.58 3.28 -24.43
C ALA A 251 -13.77 2.16 -25.47
N ARG A 252 -13.41 2.40 -26.74
CA ARG A 252 -13.45 1.38 -27.80
C ARG A 252 -12.52 0.21 -27.51
N ARG A 253 -11.30 0.50 -27.06
CA ARG A 253 -10.32 -0.53 -26.68
C ARG A 253 -10.83 -1.40 -25.54
N GLU A 254 -11.37 -0.79 -24.48
CA GLU A 254 -11.86 -1.56 -23.34
C GLU A 254 -13.10 -2.39 -23.69
N LYS A 255 -13.96 -1.89 -24.59
CA LYS A 255 -15.06 -2.69 -25.14
C LYS A 255 -14.55 -3.97 -25.79
N MET A 256 -13.54 -3.88 -26.66
CA MET A 256 -12.97 -5.05 -27.34
C MET A 256 -12.28 -6.02 -26.39
N ARG A 257 -11.51 -5.51 -25.43
CA ARG A 257 -10.96 -6.35 -24.37
C ARG A 257 -12.06 -7.07 -23.60
N GLY A 258 -13.15 -6.37 -23.28
CA GLY A 258 -14.34 -6.94 -22.66
C GLY A 258 -14.93 -8.08 -23.49
N GLU A 259 -15.06 -7.89 -24.80
CA GLU A 259 -15.54 -8.92 -25.75
C GLU A 259 -14.59 -10.13 -25.81
N ALA A 260 -13.28 -9.91 -25.96
CA ALA A 260 -12.28 -10.98 -25.96
C ALA A 260 -12.27 -11.78 -24.64
N ARG A 261 -12.37 -11.09 -23.51
CA ARG A 261 -12.51 -11.71 -22.18
C ARG A 261 -13.80 -12.52 -22.06
N ALA A 262 -14.93 -12.01 -22.57
CA ALA A 262 -16.20 -12.73 -22.56
C ALA A 262 -16.13 -14.02 -23.39
N GLN A 263 -15.49 -13.97 -24.56
CA GLN A 263 -15.24 -15.14 -25.41
C GLN A 263 -14.38 -16.18 -24.69
N LEU A 264 -13.31 -15.76 -24.00
CA LEU A 264 -12.50 -16.67 -23.18
C LEU A 264 -13.33 -17.28 -22.04
N ARG A 265 -14.22 -16.50 -21.39
CA ARG A 265 -15.06 -17.00 -20.26
C ARG A 265 -16.04 -18.05 -20.71
N ALA A 266 -16.58 -17.90 -21.92
CA ALA A 266 -17.52 -18.87 -22.48
C ALA A 266 -16.86 -20.24 -22.68
N VAL A 267 -15.58 -20.29 -23.06
CA VAL A 267 -14.85 -21.55 -23.28
C VAL A 267 -14.19 -22.09 -22.00
N PHE A 268 -13.69 -21.21 -21.14
CA PHE A 268 -12.96 -21.58 -19.93
C PHE A 268 -13.63 -21.00 -18.67
N PRO A 269 -14.84 -21.48 -18.31
CA PRO A 269 -15.58 -20.93 -17.18
C PRO A 269 -14.93 -21.23 -15.82
N GLU A 270 -14.19 -22.35 -15.73
CA GLU A 270 -13.57 -22.81 -14.48
C GLU A 270 -12.24 -22.12 -14.18
N ILE A 271 -11.53 -21.69 -15.22
CA ILE A 271 -10.33 -20.90 -15.03
C ILE A 271 -10.82 -19.50 -14.74
N PRO A 272 -10.60 -18.96 -13.53
CA PRO A 272 -10.92 -17.57 -13.30
C PRO A 272 -10.11 -16.77 -14.31
N LEU A 273 -10.81 -16.28 -15.34
CA LEU A 273 -10.33 -15.15 -16.10
C LEU A 273 -9.98 -14.09 -15.08
N ARG A 274 -9.22 -13.09 -15.50
CA ARG A 274 -9.37 -11.81 -14.82
C ARG A 274 -10.82 -11.30 -15.01
N THR A 275 -11.89 -12.09 -14.73
CA THR A 275 -13.02 -11.68 -13.90
C THR A 275 -12.40 -10.83 -12.86
N GLU A 276 -12.55 -9.53 -13.09
CA GLU A 276 -12.69 -8.61 -12.01
C GLU A 276 -11.72 -8.96 -10.88
N SER A 277 -10.45 -8.82 -11.22
CA SER A 277 -9.92 -7.72 -10.48
C SER A 277 -10.87 -6.50 -10.82
N LYS A 278 -11.94 -6.11 -10.12
CA LYS A 278 -12.17 -6.12 -8.68
C LYS A 278 -10.92 -6.53 -7.88
N LEU A 279 -9.75 -6.03 -8.30
CA LEU A 279 -9.12 -4.94 -7.61
C LEU A 279 -10.27 -4.03 -7.27
N SER A 280 -10.99 -4.39 -6.20
CA SER A 280 -11.66 -3.42 -5.40
C SER A 280 -10.57 -2.38 -5.25
N PRO A 281 -10.70 -1.20 -5.90
CA PRO A 281 -9.68 -0.16 -5.83
C PRO A 281 -9.56 0.14 -4.35
N LEU A 282 -8.60 -0.50 -3.65
CA LEU A 282 -8.69 -0.82 -2.21
C LEU A 282 -10.05 -0.42 -1.63
N ALA A 283 -11.14 -1.17 -1.93
CA ALA A 283 -12.51 -0.62 -2.00
C ALA A 283 -12.69 0.54 -1.01
N THR A 284 -12.61 1.78 -1.51
CA THR A 284 -12.78 2.96 -0.67
C THR A 284 -14.17 2.82 -0.08
N SER A 285 -14.22 2.41 1.18
CA SER A 285 -15.46 2.33 1.93
C SER A 285 -16.06 3.72 2.00
N ALA A 286 -17.36 3.83 2.27
CA ALA A 286 -17.97 5.14 2.50
C ALA A 286 -17.21 5.96 3.56
N ALA A 287 -16.61 5.27 4.55
CA ALA A 287 -15.73 5.87 5.55
C ALA A 287 -14.44 6.45 4.94
N ASP A 288 -13.79 5.73 4.01
CA ASP A 288 -12.56 6.21 3.35
C ASP A 288 -12.83 7.44 2.45
N GLN A 289 -14.03 7.55 1.84
CA GLN A 289 -14.43 8.70 1.02
C GLN A 289 -14.76 9.96 1.85
N GLU A 290 -15.49 9.80 2.95
CA GLU A 290 -15.81 10.88 3.91
C GLU A 290 -14.53 11.48 4.52
N GLU A 291 -13.52 10.64 4.68
CA GLU A 291 -12.24 11.01 5.26
C GLU A 291 -11.34 11.78 4.29
N LEU A 292 -11.25 11.33 3.02
CA LEU A 292 -10.61 12.13 1.97
C LEU A 292 -11.29 13.50 1.83
N ALA A 293 -12.62 13.57 1.97
CA ALA A 293 -13.35 14.84 1.98
C ALA A 293 -13.00 15.71 3.21
N THR A 294 -12.68 15.11 4.36
CA THR A 294 -12.19 15.85 5.54
C THR A 294 -10.80 16.46 5.28
N ILE A 295 -9.92 15.74 4.58
CA ILE A 295 -8.61 16.26 4.14
C ILE A 295 -8.79 17.41 3.13
N ASP A 296 -9.73 17.28 2.19
CA ASP A 296 -10.06 18.34 1.23
C ASP A 296 -10.60 19.60 1.94
N ASN A 297 -11.47 19.44 2.93
CA ASN A 297 -11.99 20.56 3.75
C ASN A 297 -10.88 21.25 4.54
N PHE A 298 -9.95 20.48 5.12
CA PHE A 298 -8.77 21.01 5.78
C PHE A 298 -7.89 21.80 4.81
N ARG A 299 -7.64 21.27 3.61
CA ARG A 299 -6.88 21.95 2.55
C ARG A 299 -7.53 23.29 2.18
N ALA A 300 -8.84 23.34 2.01
CA ALA A 300 -9.56 24.57 1.69
C ALA A 300 -9.43 25.64 2.80
N LEU A 301 -9.43 25.22 4.07
CA LEU A 301 -9.22 26.11 5.22
C LEU A 301 -7.78 26.63 5.32
N TRP A 302 -6.80 25.79 4.96
CA TRP A 302 -5.39 26.19 4.98
C TRP A 302 -5.05 27.15 3.84
N SER A 303 -5.54 26.86 2.62
CA SER A 303 -5.31 27.71 1.44
C SER A 303 -5.98 29.08 1.52
N SER A 304 -6.98 29.26 2.38
CA SER A 304 -7.64 30.56 2.60
C SER A 304 -6.92 31.46 3.61
N ASN A 305 -5.72 31.07 4.09
CA ASN A 305 -4.97 31.75 5.16
C ASN A 305 -5.75 31.88 6.48
N ALA A 306 -6.81 31.08 6.69
CA ALA A 306 -7.55 31.07 7.95
C ALA A 306 -6.76 30.42 9.10
N ILE A 307 -5.71 29.65 8.78
CA ILE A 307 -4.74 29.07 9.71
C ILE A 307 -3.37 29.51 9.20
N SER A 308 -2.74 30.48 9.88
CA SER A 308 -1.34 30.80 9.61
C SER A 308 -0.48 29.70 10.23
N ASN A 309 0.66 29.34 9.61
CA ASN A 309 1.61 28.30 10.03
C ASN A 309 1.42 27.85 11.50
N PRO A 310 0.98 26.60 11.78
CA PRO A 310 0.47 26.19 13.09
C PRO A 310 1.52 26.23 14.21
N GLN A 311 2.81 26.37 13.86
CA GLN A 311 3.88 26.60 14.82
C GLN A 311 3.93 28.04 15.36
N THR A 312 3.23 28.98 14.72
CA THR A 312 3.20 30.41 15.08
C THR A 312 1.88 30.89 15.66
N GLU A 313 0.86 30.03 15.77
CA GLU A 313 -0.42 30.32 16.41
C GLU A 313 -0.29 30.25 17.94
N PRO A 314 -0.40 31.39 18.67
CA PRO A 314 -0.11 31.44 20.11
C PRO A 314 -1.14 30.72 20.99
N ASP A 315 -2.32 30.36 20.45
CA ASP A 315 -3.45 29.80 21.21
C ASP A 315 -3.66 28.28 21.02
N LEU A 316 -2.87 27.61 20.17
CA LEU A 316 -3.02 26.17 19.92
C LEU A 316 -2.21 25.32 20.89
N SER A 317 -2.82 24.25 21.42
CA SER A 317 -2.08 23.26 22.22
C SER A 317 -1.09 22.49 21.36
N VAL A 318 0.02 22.02 21.96
CA VAL A 318 1.03 21.20 21.27
C VAL A 318 0.41 20.00 20.53
N ASN A 319 -0.62 19.38 21.11
CA ASN A 319 -1.33 18.27 20.48
C ASN A 319 -2.12 18.69 19.23
N GLU A 320 -2.75 19.87 19.23
CA GLU A 320 -3.46 20.40 18.06
C GLU A 320 -2.48 20.70 16.93
N VAL A 321 -1.34 21.32 17.24
CA VAL A 321 -0.26 21.55 16.28
C VAL A 321 0.19 20.25 15.63
N GLN A 322 0.46 19.19 16.40
CA GLN A 322 0.89 17.89 15.85
C GLN A 322 -0.19 17.22 14.99
N ARG A 323 -1.46 17.37 15.34
CA ARG A 323 -2.59 16.86 14.53
C ARG A 323 -2.69 17.60 13.20
N LEU A 324 -2.47 18.90 13.19
CA LEU A 324 -2.44 19.71 11.96
C LEU A 324 -1.24 19.31 11.08
N CYS A 325 -0.04 19.17 11.65
CA CYS A 325 1.14 18.68 10.92
C CYS A 325 0.93 17.28 10.31
N ARG A 326 0.21 16.38 10.99
CA ARG A 326 -0.20 15.08 10.42
C ARG A 326 -1.06 15.26 9.17
N LEU A 327 -2.09 16.11 9.23
CA LEU A 327 -2.99 16.34 8.08
C LEU A 327 -2.25 16.95 6.89
N GLU A 328 -1.36 17.90 7.17
CA GLU A 328 -0.46 18.48 6.16
C GLU A 328 0.44 17.42 5.52
N SER A 329 1.07 16.57 6.32
CA SER A 329 1.92 15.47 5.83
C SER A 329 1.15 14.49 4.93
N ILE A 330 -0.08 14.14 5.31
CA ILE A 330 -0.94 13.26 4.50
C ILE A 330 -1.35 13.95 3.20
N SER A 331 -1.67 15.24 3.24
CA SER A 331 -1.99 16.05 2.06
C SER A 331 -0.81 16.09 1.07
N GLN A 332 0.39 16.39 1.56
CA GLN A 332 1.62 16.41 0.76
C GLN A 332 1.95 15.03 0.18
N PHE A 333 1.75 13.96 0.96
CA PHE A 333 1.90 12.59 0.48
C PHE A 333 1.01 12.31 -0.74
N TRP A 334 -0.27 12.66 -0.65
CA TRP A 334 -1.20 12.43 -1.76
C TRP A 334 -0.83 13.27 -2.98
N ASP A 335 -0.52 14.55 -2.84
CA ASP A 335 -0.11 15.40 -3.97
C ASP A 335 1.13 14.85 -4.67
N ARG A 336 2.14 14.43 -3.91
CA ARG A 336 3.36 13.87 -4.48
C ARG A 336 3.13 12.53 -5.16
N LEU A 337 2.28 11.68 -4.59
CA LEU A 337 1.89 10.41 -5.23
C LEU A 337 1.12 10.65 -6.53
N LEU A 338 0.22 11.65 -6.56
CA LEU A 338 -0.49 12.08 -7.76
C LEU A 338 0.49 12.56 -8.84
N GLU A 339 1.45 13.41 -8.48
CA GLU A 339 2.49 13.91 -9.40
C GLU A 339 3.33 12.76 -9.98
N LEU A 340 3.79 11.84 -9.13
CA LEU A 340 4.53 10.65 -9.56
C LEU A 340 3.71 9.79 -10.50
N SER A 341 2.42 9.57 -10.20
CA SER A 341 1.53 8.78 -11.05
C SER A 341 1.25 9.43 -12.41
N ALA A 342 1.28 10.76 -12.52
CA ALA A 342 1.10 11.48 -13.78
C ALA A 342 2.20 11.18 -14.80
N SER A 343 3.40 10.82 -14.32
CA SER A 343 4.49 10.35 -15.20
C SER A 343 4.16 9.02 -15.90
N PHE A 344 3.25 8.24 -15.31
CA PHE A 344 2.75 6.96 -15.84
C PHE A 344 1.42 7.11 -16.59
N ILE A 345 0.59 8.12 -16.25
CA ILE A 345 -0.68 8.44 -16.93
C ILE A 345 -0.76 9.94 -17.24
N PRO A 346 -0.42 10.36 -18.47
CA PRO A 346 -0.40 11.78 -18.82
C PRO A 346 -1.77 12.49 -18.76
N ASP A 347 -2.88 11.76 -18.97
CA ASP A 347 -4.23 12.34 -19.10
C ASP A 347 -5.06 12.33 -17.81
N ALA A 348 -4.50 11.87 -16.67
CA ALA A 348 -5.23 11.75 -15.39
C ALA A 348 -5.22 13.02 -14.52
N MET A 349 -4.55 14.10 -14.96
CA MET A 349 -4.41 15.32 -14.17
C MET A 349 -5.56 16.30 -14.44
N ASP A 350 -6.79 15.92 -14.08
CA ASP A 350 -7.86 16.90 -13.89
C ASP A 350 -7.66 17.55 -12.50
N THR A 351 -7.08 18.75 -12.50
CA THR A 351 -6.80 19.53 -11.27
C THR A 351 -8.06 20.14 -10.65
N THR A 352 -9.23 20.05 -11.31
CA THR A 352 -10.48 20.63 -10.80
C THR A 352 -11.24 19.73 -9.82
N ARG A 353 -10.80 18.48 -9.63
CA ARG A 353 -11.45 17.49 -8.76
C ARG A 353 -10.82 17.41 -7.36
N THR A 354 -11.67 17.20 -6.35
CA THR A 354 -11.29 16.95 -4.96
C THR A 354 -10.52 15.65 -4.79
N LEU A 355 -9.66 15.50 -3.77
CA LEU A 355 -8.91 14.25 -3.53
C LEU A 355 -9.85 13.04 -3.39
N ALA A 356 -11.00 13.24 -2.73
CA ALA A 356 -12.03 12.21 -2.54
C ALA A 356 -12.59 11.62 -3.85
N THR A 357 -12.63 12.41 -4.93
CA THR A 357 -13.10 11.96 -6.25
C THR A 357 -11.95 11.62 -7.20
N ARG A 358 -10.79 12.26 -7.03
CA ARG A 358 -9.61 12.11 -7.87
C ARG A 358 -8.85 10.82 -7.60
N ILE A 359 -8.65 10.45 -6.32
CA ILE A 359 -7.87 9.27 -5.93
C ILE A 359 -8.51 7.96 -6.43
N PRO A 360 -9.81 7.68 -6.23
CA PRO A 360 -10.39 6.41 -6.69
C PRO A 360 -10.37 6.25 -8.22
N SER A 361 -10.72 7.31 -8.96
CA SER A 361 -10.68 7.31 -10.44
C SER A 361 -9.25 7.09 -10.94
N MET A 362 -8.28 7.80 -10.37
CA MET A 362 -6.90 7.71 -10.79
C MET A 362 -6.27 6.37 -10.42
N ILE A 363 -6.59 5.79 -9.25
CA ILE A 363 -6.16 4.43 -8.88
C ILE A 363 -6.61 3.43 -9.93
N GLN A 364 -7.87 3.52 -10.35
CA GLN A 364 -8.44 2.65 -11.37
C GLN A 364 -7.73 2.86 -12.72
N ASP A 365 -7.54 4.11 -13.13
CA ASP A 365 -6.83 4.45 -14.36
C ASP A 365 -5.37 3.99 -14.34
N LEU A 366 -4.68 4.17 -13.21
CA LEU A 366 -3.27 3.81 -13.04
C LEU A 366 -3.10 2.32 -13.13
N PHE A 367 -3.84 1.56 -12.33
CA PHE A 367 -3.70 0.12 -12.35
C PHE A 367 -4.22 -0.50 -13.64
N SER A 368 -5.23 0.09 -14.29
CA SER A 368 -5.59 -0.33 -15.65
C SER A 368 -4.40 -0.12 -16.59
N ASN A 369 -3.82 1.09 -16.65
CA ASN A 369 -2.65 1.34 -17.49
C ASN A 369 -1.45 0.44 -17.13
N LEU A 370 -1.12 0.29 -15.85
CA LEU A 370 -0.02 -0.55 -15.38
C LEU A 370 -0.28 -2.05 -15.55
N ASP A 371 -1.52 -2.52 -15.61
CA ASP A 371 -1.82 -3.90 -15.94
C ASP A 371 -1.87 -4.12 -17.47
N GLU A 372 -2.11 -3.06 -18.26
CA GLU A 372 -2.20 -3.08 -19.73
C GLU A 372 -0.84 -3.06 -20.46
N HIS A 373 0.22 -2.59 -19.80
CA HIS A 373 1.48 -2.20 -20.43
C HIS A 373 2.61 -3.26 -20.24
N ASP A 374 2.26 -4.56 -20.18
CA ASP A 374 3.15 -5.74 -20.07
C ASP A 374 4.44 -5.52 -19.23
N TRP A 375 4.30 -4.90 -18.06
CA TRP A 375 5.40 -4.55 -17.17
C TRP A 375 6.08 -5.77 -16.51
N THR A 376 5.71 -6.99 -16.89
CA THR A 376 6.21 -8.21 -16.25
C THR A 376 7.72 -8.38 -16.38
N ASP A 377 8.32 -7.72 -17.37
CA ASP A 377 9.77 -7.72 -17.60
C ASP A 377 10.55 -6.81 -16.64
N ILE A 378 9.85 -5.94 -15.87
CA ILE A 378 10.46 -5.09 -14.82
C ILE A 378 10.17 -5.71 -13.45
N SER A 379 11.17 -6.41 -12.92
CA SER A 379 11.04 -7.20 -11.70
C SER A 379 12.04 -6.80 -10.62
N GLY A 380 13.17 -6.19 -10.98
CA GLY A 380 14.25 -5.80 -10.08
C GLY A 380 13.97 -4.46 -9.36
N TRP A 381 14.40 -4.36 -8.10
CA TRP A 381 14.29 -3.10 -7.34
C TRP A 381 15.09 -1.97 -7.99
N ASP A 382 16.27 -2.28 -8.54
CA ASP A 382 17.15 -1.37 -9.25
C ASP A 382 16.50 -0.75 -10.49
N GLU A 383 15.44 -1.37 -11.01
CA GLU A 383 14.70 -0.93 -12.20
C GLU A 383 13.57 0.08 -11.89
N LEU A 384 13.30 0.38 -10.62
CA LEU A 384 12.35 1.43 -10.23
C LEU A 384 12.93 2.84 -10.51
N PRO A 385 12.09 3.81 -10.93
CA PRO A 385 12.49 5.21 -11.02
C PRO A 385 12.98 5.74 -9.67
N GLU A 386 14.04 6.53 -9.69
CA GLU A 386 14.67 7.05 -8.48
C GLU A 386 13.71 7.88 -7.64
N GLU A 387 12.90 8.70 -8.28
CA GLU A 387 11.90 9.54 -7.61
C GLU A 387 10.89 8.69 -6.85
N LEU A 388 10.54 7.51 -7.37
CA LEU A 388 9.65 6.55 -6.72
C LEU A 388 10.34 5.83 -5.56
N VAL A 389 11.62 5.50 -5.69
CA VAL A 389 12.43 4.86 -4.63
C VAL A 389 12.64 5.84 -3.48
N LEU A 390 13.05 7.09 -3.77
CA LEU A 390 13.18 8.15 -2.78
C LEU A 390 11.84 8.38 -2.07
N PHE A 391 10.76 8.50 -2.83
CA PHE A 391 9.43 8.68 -2.25
C PHE A 391 9.02 7.51 -1.35
N LEU A 392 9.29 6.25 -1.71
CA LEU A 392 9.07 5.08 -0.84
C LEU A 392 9.92 5.16 0.44
N GLY A 393 11.19 5.55 0.33
CA GLY A 393 12.14 5.64 1.45
C GLY A 393 11.81 6.77 2.45
N ASP A 394 11.21 7.86 1.96
CA ASP A 394 10.78 9.01 2.76
C ASP A 394 9.54 8.71 3.62
N GLN A 395 8.83 7.62 3.33
CA GLN A 395 7.65 7.24 4.11
C GLN A 395 8.03 6.52 5.40
N GLU A 396 8.11 7.26 6.50
CA GLU A 396 8.41 6.72 7.84
C GLU A 396 7.53 5.50 8.22
N GLY A 397 6.25 5.51 7.82
CA GLY A 397 5.31 4.42 8.16
C GLY A 397 5.40 3.19 7.24
N LEU A 398 6.22 3.25 6.19
CA LEU A 398 6.59 2.09 5.37
C LEU A 398 7.86 1.39 5.85
N ARG A 399 8.54 1.97 6.85
CA ARG A 399 9.74 1.39 7.43
C ARG A 399 9.42 0.21 8.32
N VAL A 400 10.38 -0.69 8.47
CA VAL A 400 10.36 -1.76 9.46
C VAL A 400 11.57 -1.58 10.35
N ASP A 401 11.35 -1.27 11.62
CA ASP A 401 12.46 -1.01 12.56
C ASP A 401 13.33 0.18 12.08
N ARG A 402 12.66 1.22 11.57
CA ARG A 402 13.23 2.43 10.97
C ARG A 402 14.10 2.21 9.74
N GLN A 403 14.11 1.00 9.18
CA GLN A 403 14.78 0.71 7.91
C GLN A 403 13.83 0.98 6.74
N PRO A 404 14.25 1.77 5.75
CA PRO A 404 13.46 2.01 4.55
C PRO A 404 13.33 0.73 3.71
N ILE A 405 12.29 0.69 2.89
CA ILE A 405 12.14 -0.34 1.85
C ILE A 405 13.31 -0.18 0.87
N SER A 406 14.08 -1.24 0.69
CA SER A 406 15.32 -1.20 -0.12
C SER A 406 15.42 -2.32 -1.14
N SER A 407 14.40 -3.17 -1.23
CA SER A 407 14.37 -4.35 -2.08
C SER A 407 12.96 -4.73 -2.50
N ARG A 408 12.84 -5.57 -3.53
CA ARG A 408 11.56 -6.21 -3.89
C ARG A 408 10.97 -6.98 -2.72
N GLN A 409 11.79 -7.72 -1.98
CA GLN A 409 11.33 -8.53 -0.84
C GLN A 409 10.72 -7.65 0.26
N ASP A 410 11.30 -6.47 0.50
CA ASP A 410 10.72 -5.49 1.43
C ASP A 410 9.37 -4.95 0.94
N LEU A 411 9.22 -4.70 -0.37
CA LEU A 411 7.93 -4.31 -0.97
C LEU A 411 6.87 -5.42 -0.84
N GLU A 412 7.23 -6.68 -1.15
CA GLU A 412 6.32 -7.82 -1.00
C GLU A 412 5.90 -7.99 0.47
N ARG A 413 6.84 -7.79 1.39
CA ARG A 413 6.54 -7.78 2.82
C ARG A 413 5.59 -6.63 3.21
N ALA A 414 5.83 -5.42 2.72
CA ALA A 414 4.96 -4.27 2.96
C ALA A 414 3.55 -4.51 2.38
N PHE A 415 3.46 -5.11 1.19
CA PHE A 415 2.19 -5.49 0.55
C PHE A 415 1.34 -6.38 1.46
N TYR A 416 1.94 -7.41 2.05
CA TYR A 416 1.27 -8.29 3.00
C TYR A 416 0.88 -7.56 4.30
N LEU A 417 1.79 -6.76 4.88
CA LEU A 417 1.57 -6.00 6.12
C LEU A 417 0.49 -4.90 5.97
N LEU A 418 0.22 -4.44 4.75
CA LEU A 418 -0.85 -3.52 4.41
C LEU A 418 -2.16 -4.23 4.03
N HIS A 419 -2.21 -5.56 4.13
CA HIS A 419 -3.38 -6.38 3.83
C HIS A 419 -3.90 -6.22 2.40
N ILE A 420 -2.99 -5.96 1.45
CA ILE A 420 -3.35 -5.87 0.04
C ILE A 420 -3.72 -7.28 -0.44
N ARG A 421 -4.82 -7.39 -1.20
CA ARG A 421 -5.29 -8.68 -1.73
C ARG A 421 -4.48 -9.06 -2.96
N GLY A 422 -4.21 -10.36 -3.09
CA GLY A 422 -3.53 -10.94 -4.24
C GLY A 422 -2.17 -11.51 -3.88
N ASP A 423 -1.42 -11.86 -4.92
CA ASP A 423 -0.09 -12.44 -4.84
C ASP A 423 0.92 -11.42 -5.41
N PRO A 424 1.82 -10.88 -4.59
CA PRO A 424 2.71 -9.81 -5.00
C PRO A 424 3.75 -10.25 -6.03
N GLN A 425 4.02 -11.56 -6.16
CA GLN A 425 4.92 -12.09 -7.19
C GLN A 425 4.36 -11.92 -8.61
N ARG A 426 3.04 -11.73 -8.72
CA ARG A 426 2.35 -11.55 -10.01
C ARG A 426 2.42 -10.12 -10.54
N PHE A 427 2.91 -9.17 -9.75
CA PHE A 427 3.02 -7.78 -10.16
C PHE A 427 4.44 -7.44 -10.59
N SER A 428 4.55 -6.58 -11.61
CA SER A 428 5.79 -5.85 -11.87
C SER A 428 6.21 -5.07 -10.63
N ILE A 429 7.49 -4.75 -10.53
CA ILE A 429 8.00 -3.98 -9.38
C ILE A 429 7.33 -2.60 -9.27
N VAL A 430 7.01 -1.97 -10.41
CA VAL A 430 6.32 -0.67 -10.48
C VAL A 430 4.88 -0.79 -9.98
N THR A 431 4.12 -1.77 -10.48
CA THR A 431 2.74 -2.02 -10.02
C THR A 431 2.72 -2.34 -8.53
N LEU A 432 3.66 -3.14 -8.04
CA LEU A 432 3.79 -3.48 -6.64
C LEU A 432 4.06 -2.23 -5.77
N ALA A 433 5.00 -1.37 -6.20
CA ALA A 433 5.34 -0.13 -5.51
C ALA A 433 4.13 0.81 -5.36
N PHE A 434 3.40 1.08 -6.45
CA PHE A 434 2.20 1.91 -6.39
C PHE A 434 1.12 1.30 -5.49
N ARG A 435 0.87 -0.02 -5.58
CA ARG A 435 -0.08 -0.69 -4.68
C ARG A 435 0.25 -0.48 -3.21
N VAL A 436 1.53 -0.64 -2.85
CA VAL A 436 2.02 -0.39 -1.48
C VAL A 436 1.78 1.07 -1.08
N LEU A 437 2.12 2.03 -1.93
CA LEU A 437 1.92 3.46 -1.67
C LEU A 437 0.44 3.83 -1.49
N PHE A 438 -0.45 3.36 -2.36
CA PHE A 438 -1.89 3.64 -2.21
C PHE A 438 -2.48 3.04 -0.93
N ALA A 439 -2.14 1.79 -0.62
CA ALA A 439 -2.60 1.15 0.61
C ALA A 439 -2.04 1.83 1.86
N TYR A 440 -0.79 2.31 1.80
CA TYR A 440 -0.18 3.10 2.85
C TYR A 440 -0.89 4.44 3.03
N GLY A 441 -1.14 5.18 1.94
CA GLY A 441 -1.88 6.44 1.94
C GLY A 441 -3.22 6.31 2.65
N GLN A 442 -4.02 5.31 2.28
CA GLN A 442 -5.30 5.04 2.93
C GLN A 442 -5.13 4.71 4.42
N LYS A 443 -4.12 3.91 4.77
CA LYS A 443 -3.85 3.55 6.17
C LYS A 443 -3.48 4.76 7.03
N ILE A 444 -2.68 5.70 6.51
CA ILE A 444 -2.27 6.89 7.25
C ILE A 444 -3.36 7.95 7.31
N SER A 445 -4.23 8.03 6.32
CA SER A 445 -5.39 8.92 6.36
C SER A 445 -6.31 8.56 7.53
N ARG A 446 -6.47 7.26 7.84
CA ARG A 446 -7.48 6.74 8.77
C ARG A 446 -7.51 7.44 10.13
N PRO A 447 -8.63 8.05 10.57
CA PRO A 447 -8.72 8.71 11.86
C PRO A 447 -8.83 7.67 12.97
N ARG A 448 -8.53 8.13 14.19
CA ARG A 448 -8.82 7.35 15.40
C ARG A 448 -10.34 7.34 15.65
N ARG A 449 -10.82 6.31 16.34
CA ARG A 449 -12.24 6.18 16.66
C ARG A 449 -12.71 7.43 17.43
N PRO A 450 -13.79 8.13 17.00
CA PRO A 450 -14.24 9.37 17.64
C PRO A 450 -14.47 9.23 19.16
N SER A 451 -14.94 8.06 19.59
CA SER A 451 -15.20 7.74 21.00
C SER A 451 -13.98 7.80 21.92
N VAL A 452 -12.77 7.69 21.37
CA VAL A 452 -11.51 7.74 22.11
C VAL A 452 -10.58 8.87 21.67
N ASP A 453 -10.84 9.52 20.54
CA ASP A 453 -9.91 10.48 19.94
C ASP A 453 -9.54 11.64 20.88
N LEU A 454 -10.51 12.17 21.64
CA LEU A 454 -10.29 13.21 22.65
C LEU A 454 -9.41 12.76 23.85
N LEU A 455 -9.16 11.45 23.98
CA LEU A 455 -8.31 10.85 25.00
C LEU A 455 -6.91 10.52 24.48
N LEU A 456 -6.59 10.93 23.25
CA LEU A 456 -5.32 10.65 22.59
C LEU A 456 -4.55 11.93 22.34
N VAL A 457 -3.24 11.88 22.56
CA VAL A 457 -2.30 12.95 22.24
C VAL A 457 -1.20 12.45 21.30
N MET A 458 -0.71 13.35 20.45
CA MET A 458 0.47 13.11 19.60
C MET A 458 1.69 13.83 20.18
N HIS A 459 2.85 13.20 20.08
CA HIS A 459 4.13 13.83 20.41
C HIS A 459 4.78 14.46 19.18
N ALA A 460 5.71 15.38 19.42
CA ALA A 460 6.65 15.84 18.40
C ALA A 460 7.69 14.74 18.07
N PRO A 461 8.41 14.87 16.94
CA PRO A 461 9.57 14.03 16.67
C PRO A 461 10.62 14.07 17.80
N PRO A 462 11.29 12.95 18.09
CA PRO A 462 11.23 11.65 17.40
C PRO A 462 10.18 10.67 17.99
N GLN A 463 9.41 11.06 19.01
CA GLN A 463 8.45 10.14 19.67
C GLN A 463 7.15 9.96 18.87
N ASN A 464 6.97 10.69 17.77
CA ASN A 464 5.85 10.47 16.84
C ASN A 464 5.96 9.16 16.03
N ILE A 465 7.13 8.50 16.05
CA ILE A 465 7.38 7.25 15.31
C ILE A 465 7.68 6.09 16.25
N VAL A 466 6.86 5.04 16.20
CA VAL A 466 7.00 3.85 17.05
C VAL A 466 7.22 2.58 16.20
N PRO A 467 8.38 1.91 16.32
CA PRO A 467 8.59 0.59 15.74
C PRO A 467 7.70 -0.47 16.39
N ARG A 468 7.21 -1.43 15.60
CA ARG A 468 6.18 -2.38 16.05
C ARG A 468 6.54 -3.84 15.79
N LYS A 469 5.89 -4.71 16.56
CA LYS A 469 5.85 -6.17 16.32
C LYS A 469 4.44 -6.72 16.51
N CYS A 470 4.18 -7.85 15.86
CA CYS A 470 2.94 -8.59 16.09
C CYS A 470 3.00 -9.33 17.43
N LEU A 471 2.03 -9.12 18.31
CA LEU A 471 1.92 -9.89 19.56
C LEU A 471 1.64 -11.39 19.32
N GLY A 472 1.01 -11.74 18.19
CA GLY A 472 0.64 -13.11 17.86
C GLY A 472 1.80 -13.99 17.39
N CYS A 473 2.64 -13.49 16.48
CA CYS A 473 3.77 -14.24 15.91
C CYS A 473 5.15 -13.68 16.28
N GLY A 474 5.23 -12.56 17.02
CA GLY A 474 6.48 -11.91 17.43
C GLY A 474 7.24 -11.18 16.32
N ARG A 475 6.88 -11.38 15.05
CA ARG A 475 7.58 -10.81 13.89
C ARG A 475 7.41 -9.29 13.81
N ARG A 476 8.45 -8.61 13.32
CA ARG A 476 8.46 -7.16 13.02
C ARG A 476 7.44 -6.82 11.94
N VAL A 477 6.75 -5.70 12.11
CA VAL A 477 5.75 -5.15 11.19
C VAL A 477 6.11 -3.70 10.84
N LEU A 478 5.33 -3.06 9.97
CA LEU A 478 5.53 -1.65 9.62
C LEU A 478 5.48 -0.75 10.86
N ASP A 479 6.30 0.29 10.89
CA ASP A 479 6.34 1.29 11.95
C ASP A 479 5.05 2.15 11.97
N ASP A 480 4.76 2.78 13.09
CA ASP A 480 3.66 3.73 13.24
C ASP A 480 4.20 5.16 13.05
N SER A 481 3.96 5.78 11.89
CA SER A 481 4.44 7.14 11.57
C SER A 481 3.67 8.26 12.27
N PHE A 482 2.51 7.94 12.85
CA PHE A 482 1.66 8.88 13.58
C PHE A 482 1.23 8.25 14.91
N ALA A 483 2.21 8.00 15.79
CA ALA A 483 1.98 7.37 17.08
C ALA A 483 1.11 8.24 17.99
N TYR A 484 0.14 7.60 18.63
CA TYR A 484 -0.73 8.21 19.63
C TYR A 484 -0.44 7.66 21.01
N TYR A 485 -0.59 8.52 22.01
CA TYR A 485 -0.35 8.23 23.42
C TYR A 485 -1.59 8.59 24.24
N ALA A 486 -1.75 7.94 25.39
CA ALA A 486 -2.90 8.19 26.25
C ALA A 486 -2.79 9.59 26.88
N LYS A 487 -3.81 10.44 26.72
CA LYS A 487 -3.85 11.79 27.32
C LYS A 487 -3.74 11.74 28.85
N GLY A 488 -4.23 10.67 29.46
CA GLY A 488 -4.18 10.45 30.91
C GLY A 488 -2.82 10.02 31.45
N ASP A 489 -1.98 9.39 30.63
CA ASP A 489 -0.59 9.03 30.94
C ASP A 489 0.18 8.87 29.62
N ILE A 490 0.94 9.90 29.29
CA ILE A 490 1.69 9.99 28.04
C ILE A 490 2.79 8.93 27.89
N THR A 491 3.10 8.17 28.95
CA THR A 491 4.05 7.04 28.85
C THR A 491 3.46 5.82 28.15
N TYR A 492 2.14 5.76 27.97
CA TYR A 492 1.46 4.64 27.31
C TYR A 492 1.19 4.93 25.82
N TYR A 493 1.86 4.17 24.95
CA TYR A 493 1.54 4.10 23.53
C TYR A 493 0.18 3.43 23.31
N VAL A 494 -0.67 4.03 22.48
CA VAL A 494 -2.00 3.51 22.18
C VAL A 494 -1.96 2.67 20.91
N THR A 495 -2.11 1.36 21.08
CA THR A 495 -2.09 0.39 20.00
C THR A 495 -3.20 0.62 18.97
N TRP A 496 -2.96 0.18 17.74
CA TRP A 496 -4.02 0.05 16.74
C TRP A 496 -4.82 -1.23 16.99
N SER A 497 -6.16 -1.14 16.93
CA SER A 497 -7.01 -2.34 16.91
C SER A 497 -7.03 -2.89 15.49
N LEU A 498 -6.42 -4.06 15.28
CA LEU A 498 -6.56 -4.79 14.02
C LEU A 498 -7.70 -5.78 14.13
N GLU A 499 -8.59 -5.74 13.15
CA GLU A 499 -9.71 -6.68 13.02
C GLU A 499 -9.26 -8.03 12.42
N LYS A 500 -8.03 -8.12 11.90
CA LYS A 500 -7.48 -9.29 11.18
C LYS A 500 -6.09 -9.67 11.70
N THR A 501 -5.42 -10.61 11.01
CA THR A 501 -4.03 -11.06 11.25
C THR A 501 -3.03 -9.89 11.18
N CYS A 502 -1.73 -10.13 11.36
CA CYS A 502 -0.73 -9.07 11.12
C CYS A 502 -0.38 -8.85 9.65
N GLY A 503 -1.02 -9.59 8.73
CA GLY A 503 -0.76 -9.51 7.29
C GLY A 503 0.29 -10.49 6.79
N LEU A 504 1.30 -10.82 7.61
CA LEU A 504 2.36 -11.75 7.20
C LEU A 504 1.84 -13.19 6.97
N PRO A 505 2.28 -13.86 5.89
CA PRO A 505 2.01 -15.28 5.68
C PRO A 505 2.45 -16.14 6.86
N GLY A 506 1.58 -17.06 7.28
CA GLY A 506 1.84 -17.97 8.40
C GLY A 506 1.63 -17.39 9.80
N CYS A 507 0.98 -16.23 9.95
CA CYS A 507 0.57 -15.75 11.27
C CYS A 507 -0.58 -16.62 11.83
N PRO A 508 -0.42 -17.26 13.01
CA PRO A 508 -1.38 -18.26 13.51
C PRO A 508 -2.65 -17.65 14.12
N LYS A 509 -2.73 -16.34 14.33
CA LYS A 509 -3.83 -15.67 15.03
C LYS A 509 -4.65 -14.79 14.09
N MET A 510 -5.97 -14.95 14.11
CA MET A 510 -6.92 -14.14 13.31
C MET A 510 -7.17 -12.73 13.86
N HIS A 511 -6.88 -12.49 15.14
CA HIS A 511 -6.92 -11.16 15.75
C HIS A 511 -5.62 -10.92 16.52
N VAL A 512 -4.84 -9.95 16.07
CA VAL A 512 -3.55 -9.63 16.69
C VAL A 512 -3.45 -8.16 17.03
N GLN A 513 -2.72 -7.88 18.09
CA GLN A 513 -2.33 -6.52 18.44
C GLN A 513 -0.94 -6.23 17.89
N LEU A 514 -0.77 -5.03 17.34
CA LEU A 514 0.54 -4.50 17.02
C LEU A 514 1.00 -3.67 18.22
N ILE A 515 2.05 -4.15 18.86
CA ILE A 515 2.61 -3.56 20.07
C ILE A 515 3.98 -2.94 19.75
N PRO A 516 4.48 -2.03 20.59
CA PRO A 516 5.83 -1.52 20.46
C PRO A 516 6.85 -2.66 20.38
N PHE A 517 7.85 -2.48 19.54
CA PHE A 517 8.96 -3.42 19.49
C PHE A 517 9.76 -3.36 20.80
N ASP A 518 10.11 -2.15 21.24
CA ASP A 518 10.78 -1.88 22.51
C ASP A 518 9.97 -2.43 23.69
N PRO A 519 10.51 -3.37 24.49
CA PRO A 519 9.82 -3.93 25.64
C PRO A 519 9.61 -2.92 26.78
N PHE A 520 10.36 -1.82 26.84
CA PHE A 520 10.23 -0.80 27.88
C PHE A 520 9.14 0.22 27.56
N GLN A 521 8.76 0.36 26.29
CA GLN A 521 7.65 1.19 25.88
C GLN A 521 6.32 0.57 26.34
N LYS A 522 5.72 1.17 27.38
CA LYS A 522 4.39 0.78 27.86
C LYS A 522 3.36 1.01 26.75
N HIS A 523 2.36 0.15 26.68
CA HIS A 523 1.28 0.27 25.71
C HIS A 523 -0.08 -0.10 26.31
N VAL A 524 -1.14 0.42 25.69
CA VAL A 524 -2.53 0.22 26.09
C VAL A 524 -3.43 0.03 24.87
N GLN A 525 -4.58 -0.59 25.06
CA GLN A 525 -5.58 -0.75 24.01
C GLN A 525 -6.38 0.53 23.80
N PRO A 526 -6.90 0.78 22.59
CA PRO A 526 -7.72 1.94 22.29
C PRO A 526 -9.17 1.77 22.80
N LEU A 527 -9.34 1.33 24.05
CA LEU A 527 -10.63 1.22 24.72
C LEU A 527 -10.82 2.42 25.63
N ARG A 528 -12.00 3.03 25.61
CA ARG A 528 -12.31 4.19 26.46
C ARG A 528 -12.07 3.90 27.94
N THR A 529 -12.35 2.68 28.39
CA THR A 529 -12.11 2.23 29.76
C THR A 529 -10.64 2.19 30.16
N ASP A 530 -9.75 1.97 29.19
CA ASP A 530 -8.31 1.78 29.41
C ASP A 530 -7.53 3.09 29.20
N LEU A 531 -8.05 3.98 28.34
CA LEU A 531 -7.46 5.28 28.01
C LEU A 531 -7.90 6.42 28.94
N LEU A 532 -9.07 6.30 29.56
CA LEU A 532 -9.42 7.18 30.65
C LEU A 532 -8.37 6.93 31.75
N PRO A 533 -7.63 7.96 32.19
CA PRO A 533 -6.73 7.77 33.30
C PRO A 533 -7.53 7.16 34.44
N LEU A 534 -6.90 6.25 35.18
CA LEU A 534 -7.36 5.89 36.52
C LEU A 534 -7.34 7.09 37.50
N ALA A 535 -7.26 8.33 37.00
CA ALA A 535 -7.58 9.58 37.67
C ALA A 535 -9.09 9.69 37.91
N ASP A 536 -9.59 8.74 38.71
CA ASP A 536 -10.71 8.90 39.64
C ASP A 536 -10.98 7.59 40.42
N LYS A 537 -9.97 6.71 40.61
CA LYS A 537 -10.05 5.70 41.68
C LYS A 537 -9.72 6.27 43.07
N GLU A 538 -9.23 7.51 43.14
CA GLU A 538 -9.61 8.41 44.22
C GLU A 538 -10.69 9.36 43.73
N THR A 539 -11.87 8.80 43.48
CA THR A 539 -13.13 9.50 43.20
C THR A 539 -13.11 10.94 43.74
N SER A 540 -13.24 11.95 42.87
CA SER A 540 -13.27 13.40 43.14
C SER A 540 -13.86 13.87 44.48
N TRP A 541 -14.76 13.11 45.10
CA TRP A 541 -15.26 13.34 46.46
C TRP A 541 -14.23 13.17 47.58
N GLN A 542 -13.11 12.45 47.35
CA GLN A 542 -12.12 12.18 48.39
C GLN A 542 -11.46 13.46 48.88
N TRP A 543 -11.15 14.39 47.99
CA TRP A 543 -10.65 15.72 48.34
C TRP A 543 -11.60 16.49 49.28
N TYR A 544 -12.91 16.37 49.06
CA TYR A 544 -13.91 17.14 49.82
C TYR A 544 -14.34 16.47 51.12
N PHE A 545 -14.24 15.15 51.20
CA PHE A 545 -14.71 14.39 52.35
C PHE A 545 -13.61 13.83 53.23
N LEU A 546 -12.36 13.70 52.74
CA LEU A 546 -11.23 13.15 53.50
C LEU A 546 -10.25 14.25 53.89
N ARG A 547 -9.55 14.06 55.01
CA ARG A 547 -8.43 14.91 55.44
C ARG A 547 -7.25 14.79 54.47
N LEU A 548 -6.62 15.92 54.17
CA LEU A 548 -5.33 16.00 53.49
C LEU A 548 -4.21 15.65 54.48
N PRO A 549 -3.06 15.12 54.03
CA PRO A 549 -1.94 14.72 54.90
C PRO A 549 -1.52 15.78 55.92
N GLU A 550 -1.65 17.06 55.57
CA GLU A 550 -1.27 18.22 56.39
C GLU A 550 -2.27 18.47 57.54
N GLU A 551 -3.46 17.87 57.48
CA GLU A 551 -4.58 18.04 58.43
C GLU A 551 -4.69 16.91 59.47
N PHE A 552 -3.64 16.08 59.58
CA PHE A 552 -3.54 14.90 60.46
C PHE A 552 -2.94 15.20 61.85
N THR A 553 -3.00 16.45 62.32
CA THR A 553 -2.31 16.88 63.55
C THR A 553 -2.70 16.08 64.79
N ASP A 554 -3.96 15.67 64.91
CA ASP A 554 -4.53 15.06 66.13
C ASP A 554 -5.11 13.64 65.93
N LEU A 555 -4.71 12.94 64.86
CA LEU A 555 -5.26 11.62 64.51
C LEU A 555 -4.20 10.51 64.47
N PRO A 556 -4.57 9.26 64.82
CA PRO A 556 -3.65 8.13 64.73
C PRO A 556 -3.14 7.93 63.29
N ARG A 557 -1.80 7.89 63.14
CA ARG A 557 -1.11 7.58 61.87
C ARG A 557 -1.14 6.09 61.53
N THR A 558 -1.40 5.26 62.53
CA THR A 558 -1.63 3.83 62.37
C THR A 558 -2.90 3.44 63.12
N VAL A 559 -3.67 2.52 62.56
CA VAL A 559 -4.89 1.99 63.19
C VAL A 559 -4.85 0.49 63.13
N GLU A 560 -4.93 -0.18 64.28
CA GLU A 560 -5.15 -1.62 64.30
C GLU A 560 -6.55 -1.93 63.78
N THR A 561 -6.60 -2.79 62.77
CA THR A 561 -7.84 -3.20 62.12
C THR A 561 -7.99 -4.72 62.20
N ARG A 562 -9.23 -5.20 62.11
CA ARG A 562 -9.57 -6.61 62.08
C ARG A 562 -10.39 -6.96 60.87
N CYS A 563 -10.06 -8.08 60.23
CA CYS A 563 -10.83 -8.64 59.14
C CYS A 563 -12.25 -9.00 59.61
N SER A 564 -13.29 -8.49 58.94
CA SER A 564 -14.68 -8.80 59.29
C SER A 564 -15.05 -10.28 59.17
N LYS A 565 -14.32 -11.07 58.36
CA LYS A 565 -14.57 -12.50 58.15
C LYS A 565 -13.81 -13.40 59.14
N CYS A 566 -12.48 -13.39 59.10
CA CYS A 566 -11.64 -14.30 59.90
C CYS A 566 -11.07 -13.68 61.18
N ARG A 567 -11.42 -12.43 61.50
CA ARG A 567 -10.98 -11.69 62.69
C ARG A 567 -9.46 -11.47 62.83
N ALA A 568 -8.66 -11.83 61.81
CA ALA A 568 -7.23 -11.54 61.79
C ALA A 568 -6.97 -10.03 61.96
N ILE A 569 -6.01 -9.69 62.81
CA ILE A 569 -5.61 -8.31 63.10
C ILE A 569 -4.51 -7.89 62.10
N GLU A 570 -4.61 -6.67 61.60
CA GLU A 570 -3.68 -6.04 60.66
C GLU A 570 -3.52 -4.56 61.03
N VAL A 571 -2.28 -4.06 61.02
CA VAL A 571 -1.99 -2.64 61.25
C VAL A 571 -2.18 -1.88 59.95
N CYS A 572 -3.19 -1.00 59.90
CA CYS A 572 -3.37 -0.08 58.79
C CYS A 572 -2.37 1.06 58.92
N THR A 573 -1.35 1.07 58.07
CA THR A 573 -0.27 2.08 58.05
C THR A 573 -0.63 3.37 57.32
N ARG A 574 -1.76 3.37 56.61
CA ARG A 574 -2.28 4.53 55.86
C ARG A 574 -3.78 4.70 56.12
N PRO A 575 -4.17 5.05 57.36
CA PRO A 575 -5.57 5.27 57.70
C PRO A 575 -6.09 6.51 56.96
N ARG A 576 -7.31 6.43 56.42
CA ARG A 576 -7.99 7.56 55.79
C ARG A 576 -9.10 8.05 56.73
N TRP A 577 -9.16 9.34 56.96
CA TRP A 577 -10.10 9.97 57.89
C TRP A 577 -10.97 10.98 57.19
N THR A 578 -12.23 11.10 57.58
CA THR A 578 -13.09 12.17 57.05
C THR A 578 -12.70 13.53 57.62
N PHE A 579 -12.92 14.59 56.84
CA PHE A 579 -12.69 15.98 57.22
C PHE A 579 -13.73 16.56 58.20
N HIS A 580 -14.62 15.73 58.74
CA HIS A 580 -15.61 16.11 59.75
C HIS A 580 -14.99 16.46 61.12
N ALA A 581 -15.69 17.28 61.92
CA ALA A 581 -15.30 17.67 63.29
C ALA A 581 -15.14 16.44 64.21
N GLU A 582 -16.01 15.44 64.05
CA GLU A 582 -15.80 14.08 64.56
C GLU A 582 -15.25 13.20 63.42
N PRO A 583 -13.93 12.95 63.34
CA PRO A 583 -13.32 12.26 62.21
C PRO A 583 -13.70 10.79 62.20
N LYS A 584 -14.17 10.30 61.05
CA LYS A 584 -14.55 8.89 60.85
C LYS A 584 -13.48 8.18 60.04
N PHE A 585 -13.08 6.99 60.50
CA PHE A 585 -12.18 6.10 59.78
C PHE A 585 -12.89 5.53 58.54
N VAL A 586 -12.26 5.65 57.38
CA VAL A 586 -12.79 5.11 56.12
C VAL A 586 -12.41 3.64 56.00
N LEU A 587 -13.41 2.77 56.05
CA LEU A 587 -13.22 1.32 55.98
C LEU A 587 -12.53 0.91 54.67
N GLN A 588 -11.42 0.19 54.80
CA GLN A 588 -10.68 -0.39 53.69
C GLN A 588 -11.27 -1.75 53.29
N ILE A 589 -11.27 -2.01 51.98
CA ILE A 589 -11.72 -3.27 51.39
C ILE A 589 -10.58 -3.83 50.56
N HIS A 590 -10.00 -4.91 51.02
CA HIS A 590 -8.92 -5.61 50.34
C HIS A 590 -8.98 -7.11 50.62
N LYS A 591 -8.14 -7.87 49.90
CA LYS A 591 -8.01 -9.32 50.08
C LYS A 591 -7.27 -9.57 51.39
N CYS A 592 -7.88 -10.34 52.30
CA CYS A 592 -7.24 -10.63 53.58
C CYS A 592 -6.05 -11.58 53.40
N PRO A 593 -4.86 -11.27 53.96
CA PRO A 593 -3.69 -12.13 53.81
C PRO A 593 -3.90 -13.51 54.46
N LYS A 594 -4.68 -13.58 55.55
CA LYS A 594 -4.92 -14.84 56.28
C LYS A 594 -5.97 -15.75 55.63
N CYS A 595 -7.14 -15.21 55.27
CA CYS A 595 -8.25 -16.04 54.73
C CYS A 595 -8.47 -15.89 53.22
N GLN A 596 -7.66 -15.07 52.53
CA GLN A 596 -7.71 -14.83 51.09
C GLN A 596 -9.05 -14.29 50.54
N ALA A 597 -10.04 -14.05 51.40
CA ALA A 597 -11.31 -13.46 51.02
C ALA A 597 -11.22 -11.93 50.99
N ILE A 598 -11.90 -11.30 50.02
CA ILE A 598 -12.16 -9.85 50.06
C ILE A 598 -13.05 -9.56 51.27
N SER A 599 -12.59 -8.64 52.14
CA SER A 599 -13.24 -8.32 53.40
C SER A 599 -13.10 -6.83 53.74
N ARG A 600 -13.98 -6.34 54.63
CA ARG A 600 -13.87 -5.01 55.24
C ARG A 600 -13.01 -5.10 56.49
N PHE A 601 -12.07 -4.18 56.62
CA PHE A 601 -11.19 -4.08 57.79
C PHE A 601 -11.69 -2.99 58.72
N ARG A 602 -12.13 -3.39 59.92
CA ARG A 602 -12.71 -2.50 60.94
C ARG A 602 -11.68 -2.21 62.02
N PRO A 603 -11.61 -1.00 62.60
CA PRO A 603 -10.77 -0.74 63.76
C PRO A 603 -11.04 -1.73 64.91
N THR A 604 -10.00 -2.10 65.66
CA THR A 604 -10.11 -2.93 66.87
C THR A 604 -10.73 -2.12 68.02
N ASN A 605 -10.35 -0.84 68.13
CA ASN A 605 -10.94 0.11 69.06
C ASN A 605 -12.37 0.49 68.64
N ALA A 606 -13.36 0.12 69.47
CA ALA A 606 -14.77 0.38 69.22
C ALA A 606 -15.15 1.87 69.33
N MET A 607 -14.31 2.70 69.94
CA MET A 607 -14.52 4.15 70.05
C MET A 607 -14.20 4.90 68.75
N ILE A 608 -13.59 4.25 67.75
CA ILE A 608 -13.28 4.89 66.46
C ILE A 608 -14.53 4.84 65.56
N PRO A 609 -15.20 5.97 65.29
CA PRO A 609 -16.35 5.98 64.40
C PRO A 609 -15.91 5.70 62.96
N MET A 610 -16.75 5.04 62.17
CA MET A 610 -16.39 4.52 60.85
C MET A 610 -17.38 4.93 59.76
N ILE A 611 -16.88 5.03 58.53
CA ILE A 611 -17.69 5.24 57.33
C ILE A 611 -17.21 4.35 56.19
N THR A 612 -18.10 4.00 55.26
CA THR A 612 -17.75 3.19 54.09
C THR A 612 -17.54 4.08 52.87
N VAL A 613 -16.66 3.66 51.95
CA VAL A 613 -16.44 4.30 50.65
C VAL A 613 -17.75 4.47 49.85
N PRO A 614 -18.65 3.46 49.76
CA PRO A 614 -19.97 3.65 49.15
C PRO A 614 -20.86 4.68 49.86
N GLY A 615 -20.75 4.81 51.18
CA GLY A 615 -21.48 5.83 51.95
C GLY A 615 -21.09 7.25 51.54
N LEU A 616 -19.79 7.51 51.42
CA LEU A 616 -19.25 8.80 50.95
C LEU A 616 -19.63 9.06 49.47
N SER A 617 -19.53 8.04 48.62
CA SER A 617 -19.96 8.16 47.21
C SER A 617 -21.46 8.47 47.08
N LYS A 618 -22.32 7.86 47.91
CA LYS A 618 -23.76 8.13 47.93
C LYS A 618 -24.04 9.57 48.37
N LEU A 619 -23.32 10.07 49.38
CA LEU A 619 -23.42 11.46 49.81
C LEU A 619 -23.04 12.43 48.68
N TRP A 620 -21.91 12.21 48.01
CA TRP A 620 -21.50 13.01 46.84
C TRP A 620 -22.56 13.03 45.74
N LYS A 621 -23.05 11.85 45.35
CA LYS A 621 -24.08 11.70 44.32
C LYS A 621 -25.38 12.42 44.70
N SER A 622 -25.68 12.54 46.00
CA SER A 622 -26.89 13.22 46.46
C SER A 622 -26.84 14.74 46.20
N PHE A 623 -25.68 15.39 46.40
CA PHE A 623 -25.44 16.78 46.02
C PHE A 623 -25.49 16.95 44.49
N LYS A 624 -24.78 16.10 43.74
CA LYS A 624 -24.74 16.17 42.27
C LYS A 624 -26.14 16.02 41.63
N LYS A 625 -26.99 15.15 42.17
CA LYS A 625 -28.38 14.96 41.70
C LYS A 625 -29.24 16.23 41.87
N ARG A 626 -28.88 17.12 42.80
CA ARG A 626 -29.54 18.39 43.05
C ARG A 626 -28.90 19.56 42.28
N GLY A 627 -28.05 19.28 41.29
CA GLY A 627 -27.39 20.31 40.48
C GLY A 627 -26.21 20.99 41.17
N VAL A 628 -25.77 20.47 42.32
CA VAL A 628 -24.67 21.05 43.10
C VAL A 628 -23.41 20.22 42.88
N ASP A 629 -22.42 20.81 42.21
CA ASP A 629 -21.07 20.28 42.17
C ASP A 629 -20.26 20.86 43.32
N LEU A 630 -19.96 20.04 44.34
CA LEU A 630 -19.21 20.49 45.52
C LEU A 630 -17.83 21.05 45.17
N ARG A 631 -17.33 20.84 43.95
CA ARG A 631 -16.10 21.46 43.45
C ARG A 631 -16.16 22.98 43.40
N ASP A 632 -17.35 23.52 43.23
CA ASP A 632 -17.59 24.96 43.11
C ASP A 632 -17.82 25.64 44.46
N TYR A 633 -17.65 24.92 45.58
CA TYR A 633 -17.98 25.37 46.93
C TYR A 633 -16.78 25.21 47.87
N PRO A 634 -16.68 26.07 48.91
CA PRO A 634 -15.64 25.94 49.93
C PRO A 634 -15.77 24.62 50.70
N ARG A 635 -14.63 24.05 51.08
CA ARG A 635 -14.53 22.77 51.81
C ARG A 635 -14.96 22.94 53.27
N LEU A 636 -16.27 22.95 53.50
CA LEU A 636 -16.91 23.20 54.80
C LEU A 636 -17.58 21.92 55.35
N PRO A 637 -16.86 21.09 56.13
CA PRO A 637 -17.33 19.77 56.56
C PRO A 637 -18.56 19.82 57.46
N GLN A 638 -18.75 20.91 58.21
CA GLN A 638 -19.92 21.15 59.05
C GLN A 638 -21.23 21.17 58.25
N TYR A 639 -21.19 21.50 56.96
CA TYR A 639 -22.37 21.50 56.09
C TYR A 639 -22.51 20.18 55.31
N TYR A 640 -21.40 19.56 54.90
CA TYR A 640 -21.43 18.27 54.20
C TYR A 640 -21.99 17.13 55.05
N PHE A 641 -21.56 17.08 56.30
CA PHE A 641 -21.86 15.99 57.23
C PHE A 641 -22.92 16.35 58.28
N SER A 642 -23.58 17.53 58.15
CA SER A 642 -24.62 17.96 59.08
C SER A 642 -25.78 16.95 59.15
N ARG A 643 -26.64 17.07 60.17
CA ARG A 643 -27.87 16.27 60.24
C ARG A 643 -29.05 16.93 59.50
N ASP A 644 -28.84 18.12 58.94
CA ASP A 644 -29.89 18.89 58.28
C ASP A 644 -30.39 18.18 57.00
N PRO A 645 -31.62 18.48 56.54
CA PRO A 645 -32.06 18.08 55.21
C PRO A 645 -31.09 18.56 54.11
N LEU A 646 -30.92 17.78 53.04
CA LEU A 646 -29.94 18.08 51.99
C LEU A 646 -30.12 19.47 51.34
N PHE A 647 -31.36 19.95 51.21
CA PHE A 647 -31.63 21.29 50.64
C PHE A 647 -31.10 22.41 51.54
N MET A 648 -31.26 22.31 52.87
CA MET A 648 -30.69 23.26 53.84
C MET A 648 -29.16 23.26 53.81
N ARG A 649 -28.54 22.09 53.58
CA ARG A 649 -27.07 21.99 53.42
C ARG A 649 -26.59 22.74 52.18
N ILE A 650 -27.34 22.63 51.08
CA ILE A 650 -27.03 23.30 49.81
C ILE A 650 -27.15 24.81 49.96
N GLU A 651 -28.19 25.29 50.63
CA GLU A 651 -28.42 26.71 50.91
C GLU A 651 -27.27 27.31 51.73
N LYS A 652 -26.90 26.68 52.86
CA LYS A 652 -25.75 27.09 53.69
C LYS A 652 -24.43 27.09 52.92
N LEU A 653 -24.24 26.16 51.97
CA LEU A 653 -23.06 26.14 51.10
C LEU A 653 -23.05 27.29 50.09
N ALA A 654 -24.21 27.63 49.53
CA ALA A 654 -24.36 28.76 48.61
C ALA A 654 -24.10 30.10 49.33
N GLU A 655 -24.64 30.28 50.53
CA GLU A 655 -24.36 31.44 51.39
C GLU A 655 -22.87 31.56 51.68
N ALA A 656 -22.22 30.47 52.12
CA ALA A 656 -20.80 30.49 52.44
C ALA A 656 -19.90 30.77 51.22
N LYS A 657 -20.30 30.30 50.03
CA LYS A 657 -19.62 30.62 48.77
C LYS A 657 -19.70 32.11 48.45
N GLU A 658 -20.87 32.72 48.64
CA GLU A 658 -21.07 34.14 48.39
C GLU A 658 -20.33 35.03 49.40
N SER A 659 -20.35 34.66 50.69
CA SER A 659 -19.56 35.36 51.71
C SER A 659 -18.05 35.33 51.43
N LEU A 660 -17.52 34.20 50.94
CA LEU A 660 -16.12 34.10 50.50
C LEU A 660 -15.81 34.91 49.24
N ARG A 661 -16.78 35.08 48.35
CA ARG A 661 -16.65 35.92 47.15
C ARG A 661 -16.55 37.39 47.54
N LEU A 662 -17.42 37.84 48.46
CA LEU A 662 -17.41 39.20 48.99
C LEU A 662 -16.13 39.49 49.80
N ALA A 663 -15.72 38.58 50.67
CA ALA A 663 -14.49 38.73 51.47
C ALA A 663 -13.20 38.81 50.61
N LYS A 664 -13.18 38.15 49.44
CA LYS A 664 -12.07 38.29 48.48
C LYS A 664 -12.09 39.62 47.75
N GLN A 665 -13.27 40.19 47.49
CA GLN A 665 -13.40 41.50 46.85
C GLN A 665 -13.02 42.66 47.78
N GLU A 666 -13.21 42.50 49.10
CA GLU A 666 -12.80 43.47 50.11
C GLU A 666 -11.31 43.38 50.50
N GLY A 667 -10.64 42.24 50.25
CA GLY A 667 -9.22 42.04 50.53
C GLY A 667 -8.26 42.42 49.38
N ASP A 668 -8.80 42.68 48.19
CA ASP A 668 -8.08 43.19 47.01
C ASP A 668 -8.26 44.72 46.83
N GLN A 669 -8.90 45.40 47.80
CA GLN A 669 -8.86 46.85 48.01
C GLN A 669 -7.87 47.19 49.12
#